data_AF-A0A4U0WH41-F1
#
_entry.id   AF-A0A4U0WH41-F1
#
_cell.length_a   1.000
_cell.length_b   1.000
_cell.length_c   1.000
_cell.angle_alpha   90.00
_cell.angle_beta   90.00
_cell.angle_gamma   90.00
#
_symmetry.space_group_name_H-M   'P 1'
#
loop_
_entity.id
_entity.type
_entity.pdbx_description
1 polymer ?
#
loop_
_entity_poly.entity_id
_entity_poly.type
_entity_poly.pdbx_seq_one_letter_code
_entity_poly.pdbx_strand_id
1 'polypeptide(L)'
;MSVELDPVELGFQRPFTHEVSQTLRLRNPNSDPVAFKVKTTAPKQYCVRPNSGRIESGQEVEVQVLLQAMKEDPPVDAKCRDKFLVQSVAVTADKEFNNVTSIWQHIEQTSKSSIQERKIRVIFLPADGSAATPASRGASSTMSNSHHDGPQSYSSPSPEATTPQKSTAPPVGPVSTPDSRPEGNRNLGDARESAFNPANSGQSGQSTVSAAMSSVANAIPTSSDDLKSQLAEAQATISRLRQQAEEQGLRQRKSDAVNQDSKERITTGTTGMGIQQTPASGVPVQIVAGLHPDVQKFKPTALRMGKAVRHRGPDWSGNVIQNNTILVHERLSIVGVDTGAQPLLNEDATIALAVNGEIYNHKILRHSLKKPYNFKTHSDCEVIIPLYIEHGIDAPKYLDGMFSWVLHDKKLDRVIAARDPIGITTFYMGRSSATPGAVYFASELKCLHPVCDNIQAFPPGHVYDSQTDKLTQYYTPKWLVEPSNIPSTPIDYKLLRTTFERSVRKRLMAEVPYGVLLSGGLDSSLVASIAQRETLRLQAAHRAQQNGANGANGANGYHAADPDEELVGVDEEYRMSTVPVLSQLNSFSIGLPGAPDSKAALEVAKFLGTKHHNFTFTIEDGLNALSDVIFHLETYDVTTIRASTPMFLLSRKIKALGVKMVLSGEGSDEIFGGYLYFHAAPNKKEFHEETVRRVKNLHLADCLRANKSTAAWGVEARVPFLDKEFLDVAMNIDPQEKMITKDRIEKYILRKAFDTSDEPGEKPYLPEKILWRQKEQFSDGVGYGWIDGLKDNAELHVSDEDMKNPKPEWGNDIPDTKEAYWYRCMAIAIHENKYDETK
;
A
#
# COMPACT_ATOMS: atom_id res chain seq x y z
N MET A 1 14.19 -17.69 -32.21
CA MET A 1 14.34 -16.73 -31.10
C MET A 1 13.56 -17.24 -29.90
N SER A 2 14.25 -17.79 -28.92
CA SER A 2 13.69 -18.36 -27.67
C SER A 2 14.52 -17.82 -26.51
N VAL A 3 13.95 -17.79 -25.30
CA VAL A 3 14.75 -17.57 -24.08
C VAL A 3 15.71 -18.73 -23.83
N GLU A 4 16.88 -18.42 -23.27
CA GLU A 4 17.76 -19.38 -22.60
C GLU A 4 17.23 -19.65 -21.18
N LEU A 5 17.57 -20.82 -20.63
CA LEU A 5 17.08 -21.31 -19.34
C LEU A 5 18.26 -21.80 -18.49
N ASP A 6 18.35 -21.34 -17.25
CA ASP A 6 19.28 -21.86 -16.25
C ASP A 6 18.58 -21.94 -14.87
N PRO A 7 18.51 -23.10 -14.21
CA PRO A 7 18.95 -24.42 -14.66
C PRO A 7 18.00 -25.04 -15.70
N VAL A 8 18.52 -26.00 -16.47
CA VAL A 8 17.75 -26.78 -17.46
C VAL A 8 16.78 -27.81 -16.84
N GLU A 9 16.96 -28.13 -15.55
CA GLU A 9 16.05 -28.94 -14.73
C GLU A 9 15.89 -28.30 -13.36
N LEU A 10 14.67 -28.29 -12.81
CA LEU A 10 14.37 -27.67 -11.52
C LEU A 10 14.48 -28.69 -10.38
N GLY A 11 15.60 -28.64 -9.67
CA GLY A 11 15.83 -29.44 -8.46
C GLY A 11 15.30 -28.78 -7.20
N PHE A 12 14.49 -29.50 -6.43
CA PHE A 12 14.05 -29.10 -5.08
C PHE A 12 14.66 -30.06 -4.06
N GLN A 13 15.29 -29.52 -3.01
CA GLN A 13 15.85 -30.30 -1.90
C GLN A 13 14.77 -30.70 -0.89
N ARG A 14 14.90 -31.91 -0.34
CA ARG A 14 14.04 -32.44 0.74
C ARG A 14 14.39 -31.83 2.11
N PRO A 15 13.47 -31.85 3.10
CA PRO A 15 12.14 -32.47 3.07
C PRO A 15 11.03 -31.52 2.60
N PHE A 16 10.07 -32.01 1.79
CA PHE A 16 8.98 -31.19 1.25
C PHE A 16 7.81 -30.95 2.22
N THR A 17 8.02 -31.15 3.53
CA THR A 17 7.02 -30.86 4.60
C THR A 17 6.94 -29.37 4.97
N HIS A 18 7.77 -28.53 4.33
CA HIS A 18 7.72 -27.07 4.37
C HIS A 18 7.79 -26.52 2.94
N GLU A 19 7.61 -25.20 2.77
CA GLU A 19 7.75 -24.56 1.45
C GLU A 19 9.23 -24.51 1.04
N VAL A 20 9.53 -24.98 -0.17
CA VAL A 20 10.90 -25.01 -0.73
C VAL A 20 10.92 -24.25 -2.05
N SER A 21 11.85 -23.31 -2.22
CA SER A 21 11.97 -22.50 -3.44
C SER A 21 13.17 -22.92 -4.31
N GLN A 22 13.08 -22.61 -5.60
CA GLN A 22 14.17 -22.70 -6.55
C GLN A 22 14.07 -21.54 -7.56
N THR A 23 15.20 -21.01 -8.01
CA THR A 23 15.26 -19.92 -9.01
C THR A 23 15.45 -20.49 -10.41
N LEU A 24 14.67 -19.98 -11.37
CA LEU A 24 14.83 -20.20 -12.80
C LEU A 24 15.17 -18.87 -13.47
N ARG A 25 16.37 -18.76 -14.04
CA ARG A 25 16.78 -17.63 -14.87
C ARG A 25 16.29 -17.81 -16.30
N LEU A 26 15.65 -16.78 -16.82
CA LEU A 26 15.22 -16.66 -18.21
C LEU A 26 16.02 -15.54 -18.87
N ARG A 27 16.89 -15.86 -19.83
CA ARG A 27 17.73 -14.87 -20.53
C ARG A 27 17.29 -14.70 -21.98
N ASN A 28 17.35 -13.49 -22.50
CA ASN A 28 17.00 -13.17 -23.89
C ASN A 28 18.26 -12.92 -24.75
N PRO A 29 18.81 -13.92 -25.46
CA PRO A 29 19.95 -13.75 -26.36
C PRO A 29 19.59 -13.12 -27.71
N ASN A 30 18.34 -12.69 -27.92
CA ASN A 30 17.83 -12.23 -29.21
C ASN A 30 17.85 -10.69 -29.30
N SER A 31 17.96 -10.15 -30.52
CA SER A 31 17.95 -8.70 -30.77
C SER A 31 16.66 -8.02 -30.30
N ASP A 32 15.54 -8.74 -30.42
CA ASP A 32 14.20 -8.23 -30.15
C ASP A 32 13.79 -8.55 -28.70
N PRO A 33 12.98 -7.69 -28.03
CA PRO A 33 12.39 -8.03 -26.74
C PRO A 33 11.51 -9.27 -26.82
N VAL A 34 11.43 -10.05 -25.74
CA VAL A 34 10.68 -11.31 -25.68
C VAL A 34 9.67 -11.28 -24.53
N ALA A 35 8.40 -11.55 -24.85
CA ALA A 35 7.37 -11.83 -23.85
C ALA A 35 7.42 -13.32 -23.46
N PHE A 36 7.31 -13.63 -22.17
CA PHE A 36 7.34 -14.99 -21.64
C PHE A 36 6.14 -15.32 -20.75
N LYS A 37 5.86 -16.62 -20.58
CA LYS A 37 4.78 -17.18 -19.76
C LYS A 37 5.17 -18.57 -19.28
N VAL A 38 5.19 -18.78 -17.96
CA VAL A 38 5.59 -20.03 -17.31
C VAL A 38 4.33 -20.77 -16.83
N LYS A 39 4.12 -21.99 -17.34
CA LYS A 39 3.02 -22.89 -16.98
C LYS A 39 3.58 -24.14 -16.27
N THR A 40 2.75 -24.85 -15.51
CA THR A 40 3.13 -26.08 -14.80
C THR A 40 2.05 -27.16 -14.93
N THR A 41 2.42 -28.43 -14.83
CA THR A 41 1.49 -29.58 -14.74
C THR A 41 0.72 -29.63 -13.42
N ALA A 42 1.26 -29.05 -12.34
CA ALA A 42 0.68 -29.10 -11.00
C ALA A 42 0.47 -27.69 -10.39
N PRO A 43 -0.45 -26.87 -10.94
CA PRO A 43 -0.67 -25.49 -10.50
C PRO A 43 -1.26 -25.34 -9.09
N LYS A 44 -1.54 -26.45 -8.38
CA LYS A 44 -1.92 -26.47 -6.95
C LYS A 44 -0.73 -26.76 -6.01
N GLN A 45 0.40 -27.20 -6.54
CA GLN A 45 1.61 -27.53 -5.78
C GLN A 45 2.74 -26.51 -5.98
N TYR A 46 2.69 -25.69 -7.03
CA TYR A 46 3.73 -24.71 -7.35
C TYR A 46 3.18 -23.30 -7.48
N CYS A 47 3.78 -22.35 -6.76
CA CYS A 47 3.66 -20.91 -7.02
C CYS A 47 4.82 -20.47 -7.93
N VAL A 48 4.58 -19.55 -8.87
CA VAL A 48 5.59 -19.05 -9.82
C VAL A 48 5.56 -17.53 -9.85
N ARG A 49 6.70 -16.88 -9.64
CA ARG A 49 6.79 -15.41 -9.49
C ARG A 49 8.06 -14.85 -10.17
N PRO A 50 7.94 -14.01 -11.21
CA PRO A 50 6.74 -13.77 -12.02
C PRO A 50 6.37 -14.98 -12.89
N ASN A 51 5.08 -15.26 -13.06
CA ASN A 51 4.60 -16.32 -13.96
C ASN A 51 4.51 -15.89 -15.44
N SER A 52 4.66 -14.60 -15.73
CA SER A 52 4.76 -14.05 -17.08
C SER A 52 5.36 -12.65 -17.04
N GLY A 53 6.02 -12.22 -18.11
CA GLY A 53 6.63 -10.90 -18.20
C GLY A 53 7.21 -10.61 -19.59
N ARG A 54 8.09 -9.61 -19.66
CA ARG A 54 8.87 -9.22 -20.84
C ARG A 54 10.34 -9.13 -20.43
N ILE A 55 11.24 -9.48 -21.36
CA ILE A 55 12.69 -9.43 -21.20
C ILE A 55 13.24 -8.67 -22.41
N GLU A 56 13.95 -7.57 -22.20
CA GLU A 56 14.55 -6.80 -23.30
C GLU A 56 15.73 -7.53 -23.94
N SER A 57 16.26 -6.99 -25.02
CA SER A 57 17.45 -7.53 -25.72
C SER A 57 18.65 -7.68 -24.77
N GLY A 58 19.26 -8.86 -24.74
CA GLY A 58 20.44 -9.17 -23.91
C GLY A 58 20.20 -9.32 -22.40
N GLN A 59 19.00 -8.97 -21.90
CA GLN A 59 18.66 -8.98 -20.48
C GLN A 59 18.24 -10.39 -19.98
N GLU A 60 18.11 -10.52 -18.66
CA GLU A 60 17.55 -11.70 -18.01
C GLU A 60 16.55 -11.35 -16.90
N VAL A 61 15.78 -12.34 -16.46
CA VAL A 61 14.86 -12.22 -15.33
C VAL A 61 14.89 -13.49 -14.49
N GLU A 62 14.90 -13.32 -13.16
CA GLU A 62 14.76 -14.43 -12.22
C GLU A 62 13.28 -14.74 -11.97
N VAL A 63 12.91 -16.01 -12.12
CA VAL A 63 11.59 -16.55 -11.80
C VAL A 63 11.74 -17.49 -10.60
N GLN A 64 11.22 -17.08 -9.45
CA GLN A 64 11.11 -17.97 -8.30
C GLN A 64 9.97 -18.97 -8.51
N VAL A 65 10.28 -20.25 -8.28
CA VAL A 65 9.34 -21.36 -8.28
C VAL A 65 9.29 -21.92 -6.86
N LEU A 66 8.14 -21.87 -6.21
CA LEU A 66 7.96 -22.29 -4.81
C LEU A 66 7.08 -23.55 -4.77
N LEU A 67 7.65 -24.66 -4.32
CA LEU A 67 6.95 -25.91 -4.03
C LEU A 67 6.25 -25.78 -2.67
N GLN A 68 4.92 -25.87 -2.69
CA GLN A 68 4.08 -25.83 -1.49
C GLN A 68 4.31 -27.04 -0.59
N ALA A 69 4.25 -26.82 0.73
CA ALA A 69 4.41 -27.87 1.74
C ALA A 69 3.43 -29.03 1.54
N MET A 70 3.96 -30.25 1.49
CA MET A 70 3.21 -31.50 1.42
C MET A 70 2.84 -31.98 2.83
N LYS A 71 1.75 -32.78 2.93
CA LYS A 71 1.33 -33.40 4.21
C LYS A 71 2.34 -34.40 4.76
N GLU A 72 3.07 -35.05 3.86
CA GLU A 72 4.10 -36.05 4.11
C GLU A 72 5.13 -35.97 2.98
N ASP A 73 6.39 -36.29 3.25
CA ASP A 73 7.45 -36.26 2.25
C ASP A 73 7.37 -37.56 1.40
N PRO A 74 7.30 -37.51 0.05
CA PRO A 74 7.17 -38.71 -0.79
C PRO A 74 8.34 -39.70 -0.59
N PRO A 75 8.18 -41.01 -0.85
CA PRO A 75 9.27 -41.99 -0.74
C PRO A 75 10.57 -41.55 -1.43
N VAL A 76 11.73 -41.92 -0.90
CA VAL A 76 13.04 -41.38 -1.36
C VAL A 76 13.32 -41.71 -2.83
N ASP A 77 12.81 -42.84 -3.33
CA ASP A 77 12.87 -43.29 -4.72
C ASP A 77 11.78 -42.68 -5.63
N ALA A 78 10.82 -41.95 -5.07
CA ALA A 78 9.68 -41.38 -5.81
C ALA A 78 10.12 -40.29 -6.79
N LYS A 79 10.10 -40.64 -8.08
CA LYS A 79 10.40 -39.69 -9.16
C LYS A 79 9.25 -38.72 -9.35
N CYS A 80 9.52 -37.43 -9.15
CA CYS A 80 8.63 -36.35 -9.57
C CYS A 80 8.26 -36.52 -11.06
N ARG A 81 6.99 -36.25 -11.40
CA ARG A 81 6.49 -36.33 -12.79
C ARG A 81 6.23 -34.95 -13.39
N ASP A 82 6.40 -33.90 -12.59
CA ASP A 82 5.98 -32.55 -12.92
C ASP A 82 6.95 -31.83 -13.83
N LYS A 83 6.37 -30.91 -14.61
CA LYS A 83 7.03 -30.24 -15.71
C LYS A 83 6.58 -28.80 -15.77
N PHE A 84 7.55 -27.92 -15.94
CA PHE A 84 7.28 -26.53 -16.31
C PHE A 84 7.39 -26.37 -17.82
N LEU A 85 6.60 -25.45 -18.35
CA LEU A 85 6.54 -25.08 -19.75
C LEU A 85 6.76 -23.57 -19.84
N VAL A 86 7.96 -23.18 -20.26
CA VAL A 86 8.27 -21.78 -20.56
C VAL A 86 7.88 -21.53 -22.01
N GLN A 87 6.83 -20.75 -22.21
CA GLN A 87 6.45 -20.22 -23.51
C GLN A 87 7.09 -18.84 -23.68
N SER A 88 7.60 -18.56 -24.88
CA SER A 88 8.26 -17.29 -25.21
C SER A 88 7.94 -16.86 -26.64
N VAL A 89 7.84 -15.55 -26.89
CA VAL A 89 7.56 -15.00 -28.22
C VAL A 89 8.14 -13.59 -28.36
N ALA A 90 8.67 -13.27 -29.54
CA ALA A 90 9.24 -11.95 -29.82
C ALA A 90 8.15 -10.85 -29.85
N VAL A 91 8.50 -9.68 -29.31
CA VAL A 91 7.67 -8.48 -29.33
C VAL A 91 8.10 -7.65 -30.53
N THR A 92 7.34 -7.75 -31.63
CA THR A 92 7.54 -6.94 -32.83
C THR A 92 7.23 -5.45 -32.56
N ALA A 93 7.79 -4.53 -33.33
CA ALA A 93 7.69 -3.08 -33.08
C ALA A 93 6.24 -2.55 -33.02
N ASP A 94 5.31 -3.12 -33.78
CA ASP A 94 3.87 -2.82 -33.71
C ASP A 94 3.22 -3.21 -32.37
N LYS A 95 3.91 -4.01 -31.56
CA LYS A 95 3.46 -4.52 -30.24
C LYS A 95 4.34 -4.02 -29.09
N GLU A 96 5.33 -3.17 -29.36
CA GLU A 96 6.29 -2.68 -28.35
C GLU A 96 5.62 -1.96 -27.17
N PHE A 97 4.50 -1.27 -27.43
CA PHE A 97 3.74 -0.53 -26.41
C PHE A 97 2.60 -1.34 -25.77
N ASN A 98 2.37 -2.59 -26.20
CA ASN A 98 1.31 -3.43 -25.66
C ASN A 98 1.76 -4.10 -24.35
N ASN A 99 0.84 -4.24 -23.39
CA ASN A 99 1.11 -5.01 -22.17
C ASN A 99 1.21 -6.52 -22.47
N VAL A 100 1.91 -7.25 -21.60
CA VAL A 100 2.18 -8.69 -21.76
C VAL A 100 0.90 -9.52 -21.91
N THR A 101 -0.17 -9.18 -21.20
CA THR A 101 -1.47 -9.87 -21.28
C THR A 101 -2.09 -9.70 -22.67
N SER A 102 -2.11 -8.49 -23.22
CA SER A 102 -2.63 -8.19 -24.56
C SER A 102 -1.77 -8.83 -25.66
N ILE A 103 -0.44 -8.86 -25.50
CA ILE A 103 0.48 -9.59 -26.38
C ILE A 103 0.11 -11.08 -26.42
N TRP A 104 -0.06 -11.72 -25.25
CA TRP A 104 -0.47 -13.13 -25.19
C TRP A 104 -1.88 -13.37 -25.75
N GLN A 105 -2.87 -12.52 -25.43
CA GLN A 105 -4.23 -12.66 -25.97
C GLN A 105 -4.25 -12.57 -27.50
N HIS A 106 -3.56 -11.59 -28.08
CA HIS A 106 -3.45 -11.44 -29.53
C HIS A 106 -2.76 -12.65 -30.16
N ILE A 107 -1.61 -13.08 -29.64
CA ILE A 107 -0.83 -14.19 -30.22
C ILE A 107 -1.54 -15.54 -30.05
N GLU A 108 -2.22 -15.76 -28.91
CA GLU A 108 -3.10 -16.92 -28.70
C GLU A 108 -4.36 -16.90 -29.59
N GLN A 109 -4.63 -15.83 -30.34
CA GLN A 109 -5.70 -15.75 -31.36
C GLN A 109 -5.18 -15.77 -32.81
N THR A 110 -4.16 -14.97 -33.13
CA THR A 110 -3.72 -14.67 -34.50
C THR A 110 -2.45 -15.41 -34.93
N SER A 111 -1.64 -15.92 -34.00
CA SER A 111 -0.25 -16.31 -34.30
C SER A 111 0.30 -17.43 -33.40
N LYS A 112 -0.53 -18.42 -33.02
CA LYS A 112 -0.13 -19.52 -32.10
C LYS A 112 1.18 -20.24 -32.51
N SER A 113 1.50 -20.28 -33.80
CA SER A 113 2.71 -20.90 -34.35
C SER A 113 4.02 -20.12 -34.09
N SER A 114 3.97 -18.85 -33.68
CA SER A 114 5.18 -18.10 -33.31
C SER A 114 5.65 -18.36 -31.88
N ILE A 115 4.81 -18.98 -31.04
CA ILE A 115 5.12 -19.32 -29.64
C ILE A 115 6.21 -20.39 -29.60
N GLN A 116 7.36 -20.06 -29.02
CA GLN A 116 8.45 -21.00 -28.76
C GLN A 116 8.27 -21.61 -27.37
N GLU A 117 8.33 -22.95 -27.28
CA GLU A 117 8.17 -23.68 -26.02
C GLU A 117 9.45 -24.38 -25.58
N ARG A 118 9.82 -24.22 -24.31
CA ARG A 118 10.83 -25.06 -23.63
C ARG A 118 10.20 -25.78 -22.44
N LYS A 119 10.54 -27.06 -22.28
CA LYS A 119 10.01 -27.94 -21.22
C LYS A 119 11.11 -28.24 -20.22
N ILE A 120 10.87 -27.93 -18.96
CA ILE A 120 11.78 -28.16 -17.83
C ILE A 120 11.20 -29.32 -17.01
N ARG A 121 12.04 -30.30 -16.64
CA ARG A 121 11.64 -31.38 -15.72
C ARG A 121 11.90 -30.94 -14.27
N VAL A 122 11.01 -31.33 -13.37
CA VAL A 122 11.26 -31.22 -11.93
C VAL A 122 11.94 -32.48 -11.42
N ILE A 123 12.95 -32.32 -10.56
CA ILE A 123 13.62 -33.42 -9.86
C ILE A 123 13.59 -33.18 -8.35
N PHE A 124 13.42 -34.26 -7.58
CA PHE A 124 13.52 -34.23 -6.13
C PHE A 124 14.93 -34.65 -5.73
N LEU A 125 15.63 -33.76 -5.04
CA LEU A 125 16.99 -33.97 -4.54
C LEU A 125 16.94 -34.49 -3.09
N PRO A 126 17.96 -35.22 -2.62
CA PRO A 126 18.09 -35.54 -1.21
C PRO A 126 18.20 -34.29 -0.32
N ALA A 127 18.06 -34.47 0.99
CA ALA A 127 18.46 -33.45 1.95
C ALA A 127 20.00 -33.39 2.02
N ASP A 128 20.57 -32.22 2.29
CA ASP A 128 22.03 -32.06 2.34
C ASP A 128 22.65 -32.93 3.43
N GLY A 129 23.64 -33.75 3.03
CA GLY A 129 24.39 -34.66 3.89
C GLY A 129 24.33 -36.14 3.49
N SER A 130 23.35 -36.60 2.68
CA SER A 130 23.26 -38.01 2.29
C SER A 130 23.99 -38.33 0.97
N ALA A 131 25.23 -38.82 1.07
CA ALA A 131 25.93 -39.41 -0.08
C ALA A 131 25.35 -40.78 -0.44
N ALA A 132 25.04 -41.03 -1.72
CA ALA A 132 24.48 -42.29 -2.21
C ALA A 132 25.32 -42.86 -3.36
N THR A 133 25.87 -44.07 -3.16
CA THR A 133 26.78 -44.74 -4.09
C THR A 133 26.08 -45.25 -5.35
N PRO A 134 26.62 -45.03 -6.57
CA PRO A 134 26.08 -45.63 -7.79
C PRO A 134 26.42 -47.12 -7.90
N ALA A 135 25.41 -47.98 -8.09
CA ALA A 135 25.62 -49.38 -8.43
C ALA A 135 25.80 -49.57 -9.96
N SER A 136 26.87 -50.24 -10.36
CA SER A 136 27.23 -50.46 -11.77
C SER A 136 26.36 -51.51 -12.48
N ARG A 137 26.10 -51.31 -13.79
CA ARG A 137 25.98 -52.41 -14.77
C ARG A 137 26.04 -51.95 -16.24
N GLY A 138 26.82 -52.67 -17.05
CA GLY A 138 26.65 -52.78 -18.51
C GLY A 138 27.37 -51.74 -19.36
N ALA A 139 28.45 -52.16 -20.04
CA ALA A 139 29.16 -51.35 -21.03
C ALA A 139 29.11 -51.99 -22.42
N SER A 140 29.15 -51.18 -23.48
CA SER A 140 29.71 -51.59 -24.77
C SER A 140 30.18 -50.38 -25.59
N SER A 141 31.15 -50.65 -26.47
CA SER A 141 32.00 -49.77 -27.28
C SER A 141 31.23 -48.94 -28.34
N THR A 142 31.82 -47.95 -29.04
CA THR A 142 33.21 -47.90 -29.57
C THR A 142 33.73 -46.47 -29.86
N MET A 143 35.06 -46.37 -29.99
CA MET A 143 35.97 -45.25 -30.36
C MET A 143 35.46 -44.25 -31.44
N SER A 144 35.97 -43.01 -31.56
CA SER A 144 37.41 -42.65 -31.61
C SER A 144 37.81 -41.17 -31.38
N ASN A 145 39.00 -40.96 -30.75
CA ASN A 145 40.13 -40.05 -31.07
C ASN A 145 39.93 -38.61 -31.65
N SER A 146 40.83 -37.62 -31.47
CA SER A 146 42.08 -37.42 -30.66
C SER A 146 42.69 -36.04 -30.99
N HIS A 147 43.41 -35.27 -30.17
CA HIS A 147 43.61 -35.17 -28.71
C HIS A 147 43.45 -33.65 -28.36
N HIS A 148 44.28 -32.82 -27.70
CA HIS A 148 45.54 -32.79 -26.92
C HIS A 148 45.45 -31.52 -26.02
N ASP A 149 46.08 -31.32 -24.85
CA ASP A 149 46.82 -32.17 -23.90
C ASP A 149 46.88 -31.43 -22.53
N GLY A 150 47.65 -31.92 -21.54
CA GLY A 150 47.89 -31.30 -20.22
C GLY A 150 49.38 -30.94 -19.99
N PRO A 151 49.98 -31.18 -18.79
CA PRO A 151 49.44 -31.62 -17.48
C PRO A 151 49.74 -30.56 -16.38
N GLN A 152 49.79 -30.76 -15.05
CA GLN A 152 49.60 -31.91 -14.13
C GLN A 152 49.10 -31.39 -12.74
N SER A 153 49.25 -32.15 -11.64
CA SER A 153 48.75 -31.82 -10.29
C SER A 153 49.57 -32.49 -9.16
N TYR A 154 49.63 -31.86 -7.98
CA TYR A 154 50.04 -32.40 -6.67
C TYR A 154 49.56 -31.45 -5.55
N SER A 155 49.38 -31.79 -4.27
CA SER A 155 48.83 -32.97 -3.57
C SER A 155 48.94 -32.69 -2.05
N SER A 156 47.88 -32.86 -1.25
CA SER A 156 47.89 -32.54 0.19
C SER A 156 48.44 -33.68 1.08
N PRO A 157 48.94 -33.33 2.28
CA PRO A 157 48.58 -34.10 3.48
C PRO A 157 48.23 -33.21 4.70
N SER A 158 47.79 -33.85 5.79
CA SER A 158 47.47 -33.30 7.13
C SER A 158 47.52 -34.48 8.13
N PRO A 159 47.30 -34.31 9.46
CA PRO A 159 47.32 -33.11 10.32
C PRO A 159 48.28 -33.28 11.54
N GLU A 160 48.44 -32.26 12.39
CA GLU A 160 48.58 -32.42 13.86
C GLU A 160 48.37 -31.09 14.62
N ALA A 161 48.32 -31.10 15.95
CA ALA A 161 47.82 -29.99 16.78
C ALA A 161 48.77 -29.57 17.91
N THR A 162 48.61 -28.35 18.47
CA THR A 162 48.74 -27.99 19.91
C THR A 162 48.47 -26.48 20.13
N THR A 163 47.92 -26.12 21.30
CA THR A 163 47.53 -24.75 21.70
C THR A 163 48.46 -24.16 22.78
N PRO A 164 48.70 -22.83 22.81
CA PRO A 164 49.05 -22.11 24.04
C PRO A 164 48.09 -20.95 24.39
N GLN A 165 48.24 -20.37 25.59
CA GLN A 165 47.22 -19.58 26.29
C GLN A 165 47.37 -18.04 26.21
N LYS A 166 46.35 -17.33 26.73
CA LYS A 166 46.25 -15.87 26.93
C LYS A 166 47.40 -15.26 27.74
N SER A 167 47.63 -13.96 27.52
CA SER A 167 48.10 -13.00 28.54
C SER A 167 47.34 -11.66 28.40
N THR A 168 47.57 -10.68 29.29
CA THR A 168 46.65 -9.55 29.54
C THR A 168 47.35 -8.20 29.78
N ALA A 169 46.95 -7.14 29.06
CA ALA A 169 47.04 -5.73 29.48
C ALA A 169 46.28 -4.80 28.49
N PRO A 170 45.65 -3.69 28.96
CA PRO A 170 45.14 -2.62 28.09
C PRO A 170 46.18 -1.48 27.91
N PRO A 171 46.16 -0.76 26.77
CA PRO A 171 46.98 0.44 26.58
C PRO A 171 46.35 1.69 27.23
N VAL A 172 47.20 2.64 27.63
CA VAL A 172 46.82 3.96 28.15
C VAL A 172 47.46 5.04 27.27
N GLY A 173 46.69 6.05 26.86
CA GLY A 173 47.11 7.19 26.03
C GLY A 173 46.36 8.46 26.43
N PRO A 174 46.95 9.67 26.22
CA PRO A 174 46.67 10.81 27.10
C PRO A 174 45.47 11.68 26.69
N VAL A 175 44.83 12.25 27.72
CA VAL A 175 43.88 13.36 27.62
C VAL A 175 44.64 14.68 27.49
N SER A 176 44.16 15.59 26.62
CA SER A 176 44.66 16.96 26.49
C SER A 176 43.52 17.97 26.65
N THR A 177 43.58 18.80 27.68
CA THR A 177 42.64 19.90 27.95
C THR A 177 43.22 21.25 27.52
N PRO A 178 42.48 22.06 26.73
CA PRO A 178 42.73 23.50 26.59
C PRO A 178 41.69 24.31 27.37
N ASP A 179 42.15 25.26 28.20
CA ASP A 179 41.31 26.15 28.99
C ASP A 179 40.88 27.42 28.22
N SER A 180 39.75 27.99 28.65
CA SER A 180 39.34 29.40 28.48
C SER A 180 39.08 29.99 27.08
N ARG A 181 37.83 30.43 26.85
CA ARG A 181 37.47 31.65 26.09
C ARG A 181 36.06 32.16 26.51
N PRO A 182 35.57 33.35 26.10
CA PRO A 182 35.01 34.30 27.08
C PRO A 182 33.49 34.24 27.23
N GLU A 183 33.00 34.93 28.27
CA GLU A 183 31.58 35.19 28.50
C GLU A 183 30.90 35.86 27.30
N GLY A 184 29.65 35.47 26.98
CA GLY A 184 28.83 36.26 26.06
C GLY A 184 27.96 35.52 25.03
N ASN A 185 27.42 34.32 25.32
CA ASN A 185 26.24 33.84 24.60
C ASN A 185 25.42 32.85 25.46
N ARG A 186 24.09 33.00 25.47
CA ARG A 186 23.16 32.09 26.15
C ARG A 186 22.47 31.20 25.11
N ASN A 187 22.86 29.93 25.03
CA ASN A 187 22.18 28.92 24.22
C ASN A 187 21.30 28.00 25.08
N LEU A 188 20.29 27.40 24.46
CA LEU A 188 19.37 26.45 25.11
C LEU A 188 20.08 25.09 25.30
N GLY A 189 20.81 24.94 26.40
CA GLY A 189 21.38 23.65 26.85
C GLY A 189 20.76 23.15 28.16
N ASP A 190 20.58 24.04 29.13
CA ASP A 190 20.28 23.68 30.53
C ASP A 190 18.78 23.45 30.80
N ALA A 191 18.19 22.49 30.09
CA ALA A 191 16.82 22.01 30.30
C ALA A 191 16.77 20.49 30.62
N ARG A 192 17.88 19.93 31.12
CA ARG A 192 18.04 18.48 31.36
C ARG A 192 18.20 18.06 32.83
N GLU A 193 17.72 18.86 33.78
CA GLU A 193 17.70 18.46 35.20
C GLU A 193 16.49 19.00 35.99
N SER A 194 15.27 18.61 35.59
CA SER A 194 14.03 18.90 36.34
C SER A 194 12.91 17.86 36.16
N ALA A 195 13.26 16.60 35.85
CA ALA A 195 12.33 15.48 35.82
C ALA A 195 11.93 15.04 37.25
N PHE A 196 11.04 15.80 37.89
CA PHE A 196 10.52 15.49 39.23
C PHE A 196 9.73 14.17 39.20
N ASN A 197 10.23 13.15 39.92
CA ASN A 197 9.74 11.77 39.87
C ASN A 197 9.05 11.39 41.21
N PRO A 198 7.71 11.50 41.33
CA PRO A 198 6.98 11.38 42.59
C PRO A 198 6.72 9.92 42.99
N ALA A 199 7.78 9.11 43.19
CA ALA A 199 7.65 7.68 43.43
C ALA A 199 8.67 7.10 44.44
N ASN A 200 8.96 7.78 45.56
CA ASN A 200 9.52 7.09 46.75
C ASN A 200 9.42 7.91 48.07
N SER A 201 8.46 7.57 48.93
CA SER A 201 8.57 7.63 50.40
C SER A 201 7.38 6.93 51.06
N GLY A 202 7.59 6.30 52.23
CA GLY A 202 6.53 5.66 53.03
C GLY A 202 6.45 4.13 52.86
N GLN A 203 6.93 3.40 53.87
CA GLN A 203 6.83 1.93 53.94
C GLN A 203 5.56 1.50 54.68
N SER A 204 4.89 0.43 54.22
CA SER A 204 4.47 -0.73 55.05
C SER A 204 3.63 -1.72 54.23
N GLY A 205 3.78 -3.02 54.50
CA GLY A 205 3.02 -4.08 53.84
C GLY A 205 3.88 -5.23 53.31
N GLN A 206 4.16 -6.23 54.15
CA GLN A 206 4.74 -7.50 53.70
C GLN A 206 3.65 -8.44 53.19
N SER A 207 3.82 -9.08 52.02
CA SER A 207 3.85 -10.56 51.87
C SER A 207 3.59 -11.08 50.43
N THR A 208 3.86 -12.38 50.23
CA THR A 208 3.34 -13.26 49.16
C THR A 208 3.58 -12.96 47.67
N VAL A 209 4.82 -12.65 47.25
CA VAL A 209 5.28 -13.01 45.87
C VAL A 209 6.69 -13.60 45.90
N SER A 210 6.84 -14.84 46.37
CA SER A 210 8.11 -15.61 46.30
C SER A 210 7.90 -17.13 46.22
N ALA A 211 6.79 -17.56 45.60
CA ALA A 211 6.42 -18.98 45.48
C ALA A 211 5.92 -19.37 44.07
N ALA A 212 6.00 -18.46 43.09
CA ALA A 212 5.41 -18.63 41.75
C ALA A 212 6.44 -18.72 40.61
N MET A 213 7.75 -18.78 40.92
CA MET A 213 8.83 -18.95 39.93
C MET A 213 9.65 -20.23 40.18
N SER A 214 8.96 -21.33 40.51
CA SER A 214 9.60 -22.64 40.78
C SER A 214 8.83 -23.83 40.21
N SER A 215 7.88 -23.59 39.31
CA SER A 215 6.97 -24.61 38.73
C SER A 215 7.01 -24.72 37.20
N VAL A 216 7.83 -23.92 36.52
CA VAL A 216 8.05 -23.99 35.05
C VAL A 216 9.52 -24.29 34.74
N ALA A 217 10.09 -25.24 35.50
CA ALA A 217 11.47 -25.70 35.36
C ALA A 217 11.58 -27.23 35.56
N ASN A 218 10.66 -27.99 34.96
CA ASN A 218 10.78 -29.44 34.74
C ASN A 218 9.74 -29.92 33.71
N ALA A 219 10.13 -29.90 32.43
CA ALA A 219 9.39 -30.54 31.33
C ALA A 219 10.36 -31.02 30.21
N ILE A 220 11.58 -31.42 30.61
CA ILE A 220 12.56 -32.07 29.74
C ILE A 220 12.70 -33.50 30.29
N PRO A 221 12.38 -34.56 29.51
CA PRO A 221 12.51 -35.93 30.00
C PRO A 221 13.98 -36.29 30.19
N THR A 222 14.35 -36.67 31.42
CA THR A 222 15.74 -36.94 31.82
C THR A 222 16.15 -38.40 31.70
N SER A 223 15.25 -39.30 31.25
CA SER A 223 15.58 -40.69 30.96
C SER A 223 15.09 -41.18 29.59
N SER A 224 15.70 -42.25 29.10
CA SER A 224 15.27 -42.95 27.88
C SER A 224 13.91 -43.65 28.04
N ASP A 225 13.51 -43.97 29.27
CA ASP A 225 12.29 -44.75 29.53
C ASP A 225 11.06 -43.85 29.69
N ASP A 226 11.21 -42.61 30.17
CA ASP A 226 10.16 -41.58 30.12
C ASP A 226 9.72 -41.33 28.66
N LEU A 227 10.69 -41.21 27.76
CA LEU A 227 10.46 -41.03 26.32
C LEU A 227 9.74 -42.24 25.69
N LYS A 228 10.06 -43.46 26.11
CA LYS A 228 9.33 -44.68 25.66
C LYS A 228 7.89 -44.70 26.17
N SER A 229 7.69 -44.28 27.43
CA SER A 229 6.36 -44.21 28.05
C SER A 229 5.46 -43.21 27.31
N GLN A 230 5.96 -41.98 27.08
CA GLN A 230 5.26 -40.95 26.30
C GLN A 230 5.01 -41.38 24.85
N LEU A 231 5.96 -42.08 24.21
CA LEU A 231 5.77 -42.63 22.86
C LEU A 231 4.63 -43.67 22.82
N ALA A 232 4.56 -44.57 23.80
CA ALA A 232 3.51 -45.58 23.89
C ALA A 232 2.13 -44.95 24.13
N GLU A 233 2.04 -43.96 25.02
CA GLU A 233 0.79 -43.24 25.31
C GLU A 233 0.30 -42.42 24.09
N ALA A 234 1.22 -41.79 23.35
CA ALA A 234 0.92 -41.13 22.09
C ALA A 234 0.44 -42.12 21.02
N GLN A 235 1.08 -43.28 20.88
CA GLN A 235 0.68 -44.33 19.92
C GLN A 235 -0.70 -44.93 20.26
N ALA A 236 -1.00 -45.15 21.54
CA ALA A 236 -2.33 -45.56 21.99
C ALA A 236 -3.40 -44.50 21.65
N THR A 237 -3.08 -43.22 21.86
CA THR A 237 -3.98 -42.08 21.56
C THR A 237 -4.24 -41.96 20.04
N ILE A 238 -3.21 -42.07 19.21
CA ILE A 238 -3.34 -42.06 17.74
C ILE A 238 -4.19 -43.23 17.25
N SER A 239 -4.02 -44.41 17.83
CA SER A 239 -4.82 -45.60 17.49
C SER A 239 -6.31 -45.39 17.79
N ARG A 240 -6.62 -44.81 18.96
CA ARG A 240 -7.99 -44.48 19.39
C ARG A 240 -8.66 -43.45 18.47
N LEU A 241 -7.92 -42.42 18.07
CA LEU A 241 -8.41 -41.38 17.16
C LEU A 241 -8.62 -41.89 15.73
N ARG A 242 -7.80 -42.83 15.25
CA ARG A 242 -8.03 -43.50 13.96
C ARG A 242 -9.30 -44.34 13.97
N GLN A 243 -9.54 -45.09 15.04
CA GLN A 243 -10.76 -45.89 15.19
C GLN A 243 -12.03 -45.02 15.16
N GLN A 244 -12.01 -43.87 15.83
CA GLN A 244 -13.11 -42.88 15.78
C GLN A 244 -13.31 -42.22 14.40
N ALA A 245 -12.26 -42.16 13.56
CA ALA A 245 -12.36 -41.62 12.20
C ALA A 245 -12.97 -42.63 11.21
N GLU A 246 -12.79 -43.93 11.43
CA GLU A 246 -13.37 -45.00 10.60
C GLU A 246 -14.88 -45.17 10.85
N GLU A 247 -15.37 -44.83 12.05
CA GLU A 247 -16.80 -44.88 12.40
C GLU A 247 -17.65 -43.77 11.73
N GLN A 248 -17.05 -42.70 11.19
CA GLN A 248 -17.76 -41.56 10.60
C GLN A 248 -17.64 -41.50 9.06
N GLY A 249 -18.18 -42.53 8.39
CA GLY A 249 -18.06 -42.71 6.94
C GLY A 249 -18.71 -41.62 6.06
N LEU A 250 -17.90 -40.95 5.23
CA LEU A 250 -18.35 -39.94 4.27
C LEU A 250 -18.74 -40.56 2.91
N ARG A 251 -19.93 -40.22 2.40
CA ARG A 251 -20.46 -40.76 1.12
C ARG A 251 -19.78 -40.15 -0.11
N GLN A 252 -19.23 -40.99 -0.98
CA GLN A 252 -18.84 -40.60 -2.35
C GLN A 252 -20.05 -40.61 -3.30
N ARG A 253 -19.98 -39.80 -4.37
CA ARG A 253 -20.73 -40.01 -5.62
C ARG A 253 -19.80 -39.80 -6.82
N LYS A 254 -19.97 -40.65 -7.84
CA LYS A 254 -19.23 -40.62 -9.10
C LYS A 254 -19.69 -39.50 -10.03
N SER A 255 -18.76 -39.03 -10.85
CA SER A 255 -18.99 -38.51 -12.21
C SER A 255 -18.78 -39.64 -13.23
N ASP A 256 -19.52 -39.68 -14.33
CA ASP A 256 -19.13 -40.34 -15.60
C ASP A 256 -20.10 -39.94 -16.73
N ALA A 257 -19.62 -40.00 -17.99
CA ALA A 257 -20.35 -39.88 -19.27
C ALA A 257 -20.98 -38.50 -19.65
N VAL A 258 -21.10 -38.11 -20.93
CA VAL A 258 -20.47 -38.54 -22.21
C VAL A 258 -20.46 -37.34 -23.18
N ASN A 259 -19.67 -37.38 -24.26
CA ASN A 259 -19.53 -36.29 -25.22
C ASN A 259 -19.65 -36.80 -26.68
N GLN A 260 -20.72 -36.45 -27.42
CA GLN A 260 -20.75 -36.47 -28.90
C GLN A 260 -22.03 -35.85 -29.52
N ASP A 261 -21.85 -35.39 -30.77
CA ASP A 261 -22.85 -35.01 -31.80
C ASP A 261 -23.84 -33.84 -31.53
N SER A 262 -24.27 -33.06 -32.54
CA SER A 262 -24.10 -33.18 -34.01
C SER A 262 -23.88 -31.81 -34.70
N LYS A 263 -23.44 -31.84 -35.96
CA LYS A 263 -23.33 -30.67 -36.87
C LYS A 263 -24.58 -30.50 -37.75
N GLU A 264 -24.59 -29.39 -38.48
CA GLU A 264 -25.39 -29.06 -39.68
C GLU A 264 -26.83 -28.53 -39.49
N ARG A 265 -26.95 -27.20 -39.63
CA ARG A 265 -27.80 -26.58 -40.66
C ARG A 265 -27.31 -25.16 -40.97
N ILE A 266 -27.23 -24.81 -42.25
CA ILE A 266 -26.91 -23.46 -42.75
C ILE A 266 -27.90 -23.10 -43.86
N THR A 267 -28.68 -22.04 -43.67
CA THR A 267 -29.03 -21.07 -44.74
C THR A 267 -29.69 -19.79 -44.20
N THR A 268 -29.45 -18.69 -44.94
CA THR A 268 -30.28 -17.46 -45.03
C THR A 268 -30.68 -16.71 -43.73
N GLY A 269 -29.76 -15.87 -43.24
CA GLY A 269 -29.79 -14.45 -43.65
C GLY A 269 -30.47 -13.40 -42.77
N THR A 270 -29.67 -12.64 -42.02
CA THR A 270 -29.81 -11.18 -41.85
C THR A 270 -28.50 -10.55 -41.35
N THR A 271 -28.34 -9.23 -41.46
CA THR A 271 -27.05 -8.53 -41.34
C THR A 271 -26.64 -8.19 -39.91
N GLY A 272 -25.40 -8.54 -39.57
CA GLY A 272 -24.90 -8.55 -38.20
C GLY A 272 -24.71 -7.19 -37.50
N MET A 273 -24.86 -7.25 -36.18
CA MET A 273 -24.10 -6.46 -35.22
C MET A 273 -23.27 -7.42 -34.37
N GLY A 274 -21.95 -7.25 -34.34
CA GLY A 274 -21.05 -8.10 -33.56
C GLY A 274 -20.97 -7.63 -32.11
N ILE A 275 -21.53 -8.40 -31.17
CA ILE A 275 -21.32 -8.17 -29.74
C ILE A 275 -19.88 -8.56 -29.40
N GLN A 276 -19.00 -7.56 -29.23
CA GLN A 276 -17.61 -7.79 -28.86
C GLN A 276 -17.47 -7.74 -27.34
N GLN A 277 -17.25 -8.91 -26.72
CA GLN A 277 -16.95 -9.02 -25.29
C GLN A 277 -15.58 -8.37 -25.00
N THR A 278 -15.58 -7.34 -24.16
CA THR A 278 -14.38 -6.58 -23.79
C THR A 278 -13.89 -6.97 -22.39
N PRO A 279 -12.62 -7.35 -22.19
CA PRO A 279 -12.06 -7.63 -20.86
C PRO A 279 -11.93 -6.37 -19.97
N ALA A 280 -11.97 -6.57 -18.65
CA ALA A 280 -12.06 -5.55 -17.59
C ALA A 280 -10.97 -4.45 -17.56
N SER A 281 -11.30 -3.28 -16.98
CA SER A 281 -10.37 -2.18 -16.65
C SER A 281 -10.94 -1.25 -15.54
N GLY A 282 -10.12 -0.72 -14.60
CA GLY A 282 -10.59 0.01 -13.37
C GLY A 282 -9.77 1.26 -12.90
N VAL A 283 -10.37 2.27 -12.22
CA VAL A 283 -9.89 3.70 -12.04
C VAL A 283 -9.49 4.07 -10.59
N PRO A 284 -8.56 5.04 -10.27
CA PRO A 284 -7.99 6.23 -11.01
C PRO A 284 -6.43 6.45 -10.87
N VAL A 285 -5.72 7.62 -10.98
CA VAL A 285 -5.52 8.72 -12.01
C VAL A 285 -4.03 9.17 -12.00
N GLN A 286 -3.57 9.84 -13.08
CA GLN A 286 -2.64 11.01 -13.03
C GLN A 286 -2.82 11.90 -14.27
N ILE A 287 -3.09 13.20 -14.09
CA ILE A 287 -3.37 14.12 -15.19
C ILE A 287 -2.08 14.60 -15.89
N VAL A 288 -2.18 14.83 -17.20
CA VAL A 288 -1.57 15.98 -17.87
C VAL A 288 -2.65 16.65 -18.70
N ALA A 289 -2.89 17.93 -18.42
CA ALA A 289 -3.61 18.83 -19.31
C ALA A 289 -2.63 19.83 -19.94
N GLY A 290 -3.11 20.54 -20.95
CA GLY A 290 -2.35 21.59 -21.63
C GLY A 290 -3.15 22.09 -22.81
N LEU A 291 -3.53 23.37 -22.79
CA LEU A 291 -3.87 24.12 -23.99
C LEU A 291 -2.58 24.33 -24.79
N HIS A 292 -2.14 23.27 -25.47
CA HIS A 292 -0.86 23.27 -26.17
C HIS A 292 -1.08 23.69 -27.63
N PRO A 293 -0.33 24.67 -28.18
CA PRO A 293 -0.51 25.15 -29.55
C PRO A 293 -0.43 24.09 -30.65
N ASP A 294 0.21 22.95 -30.35
CA ASP A 294 0.21 21.72 -31.16
C ASP A 294 0.04 20.49 -30.24
N VAL A 295 -1.19 20.20 -29.86
CA VAL A 295 -1.50 19.09 -28.92
C VAL A 295 -1.09 17.71 -29.48
N GLN A 296 -1.05 17.55 -30.81
CA GLN A 296 -0.69 16.27 -31.44
C GLN A 296 0.80 16.00 -31.31
N LYS A 297 1.66 17.01 -31.54
CA LYS A 297 3.11 16.93 -31.29
C LYS A 297 3.45 16.82 -29.80
N PHE A 298 2.62 17.37 -28.90
CA PHE A 298 2.80 17.23 -27.45
C PHE A 298 2.37 15.86 -26.91
N LYS A 299 1.46 15.15 -27.58
CA LYS A 299 0.92 13.86 -27.12
C LYS A 299 1.99 12.85 -26.65
N PRO A 300 3.11 12.60 -27.36
CA PRO A 300 4.14 11.67 -26.89
C PRO A 300 4.79 12.11 -25.56
N THR A 301 4.93 13.41 -25.33
CA THR A 301 5.46 13.96 -24.07
C THR A 301 4.45 13.81 -22.94
N ALA A 302 3.18 14.15 -23.16
CA ALA A 302 2.11 13.92 -22.19
C ALA A 302 1.98 12.43 -21.79
N LEU A 303 2.19 11.49 -22.73
CA LEU A 303 2.21 10.06 -22.45
C LEU A 303 3.47 9.62 -21.66
N ARG A 304 4.63 10.25 -21.84
CA ARG A 304 5.81 10.02 -20.97
C ARG A 304 5.57 10.56 -19.55
N MET A 305 4.97 11.74 -19.43
CA MET A 305 4.58 12.34 -18.14
C MET A 305 3.60 11.43 -17.39
N GLY A 306 2.56 10.89 -18.06
CA GLY A 306 1.67 9.87 -17.47
C GLY A 306 2.40 8.58 -17.07
N LYS A 307 3.29 8.05 -17.93
CA LYS A 307 4.09 6.85 -17.62
C LYS A 307 4.93 7.02 -16.34
N ALA A 308 5.47 8.21 -16.07
CA ALA A 308 6.31 8.50 -14.91
C ALA A 308 5.63 8.28 -13.55
N VAL A 309 4.31 8.07 -13.55
CA VAL A 309 3.44 8.00 -12.37
C VAL A 309 2.46 6.84 -12.39
N ARG A 310 2.68 5.87 -13.30
CA ARG A 310 1.93 4.61 -13.40
C ARG A 310 2.01 3.75 -12.12
N HIS A 311 2.96 4.00 -11.23
CA HIS A 311 3.00 3.37 -9.90
C HIS A 311 1.69 3.57 -9.14
N ARG A 312 1.06 4.74 -9.27
CA ARG A 312 -0.23 5.06 -8.64
C ARG A 312 -1.38 4.28 -9.25
N GLY A 313 -1.39 4.15 -10.58
CA GLY A 313 -2.47 3.60 -11.39
C GLY A 313 -2.02 2.41 -12.27
N PRO A 314 -1.69 1.25 -11.70
CA PRO A 314 -1.02 0.17 -12.42
C PRO A 314 -1.94 -0.78 -13.21
N ASP A 315 -3.27 -0.68 -13.11
CA ASP A 315 -4.21 -1.63 -13.71
C ASP A 315 -4.56 -1.29 -15.17
N TRP A 316 -4.53 -0.01 -15.57
CA TRP A 316 -4.84 0.43 -16.95
C TRP A 316 -4.23 1.81 -17.26
N SER A 317 -4.27 2.24 -18.54
CA SER A 317 -3.85 3.59 -18.97
C SER A 317 -4.85 4.15 -19.99
N GLY A 318 -5.17 5.44 -19.92
CA GLY A 318 -6.13 6.13 -20.78
C GLY A 318 -5.64 7.49 -21.27
N ASN A 319 -6.17 7.95 -22.40
CA ASN A 319 -5.97 9.32 -22.88
C ASN A 319 -7.11 9.76 -23.82
N VAL A 320 -7.42 11.06 -23.84
CA VAL A 320 -8.29 11.68 -24.84
C VAL A 320 -7.72 13.02 -25.28
N ILE A 321 -7.98 13.44 -26.52
CA ILE A 321 -7.74 14.80 -26.99
C ILE A 321 -9.09 15.40 -27.39
N GLN A 322 -9.34 16.62 -26.94
CA GLN A 322 -10.47 17.45 -27.32
C GLN A 322 -9.94 18.86 -27.62
N ASN A 323 -10.20 19.38 -28.82
CA ASN A 323 -9.67 20.66 -29.28
C ASN A 323 -8.13 20.70 -29.09
N ASN A 324 -7.59 21.71 -28.40
CA ASN A 324 -6.16 21.80 -28.08
C ASN A 324 -5.78 21.18 -26.73
N THR A 325 -6.72 20.56 -26.03
CA THR A 325 -6.52 19.94 -24.71
C THR A 325 -6.32 18.43 -24.84
N ILE A 326 -5.25 17.92 -24.23
CA ILE A 326 -5.12 16.49 -23.91
C ILE A 326 -5.53 16.24 -22.45
N LEU A 327 -6.05 15.04 -22.15
CA LEU A 327 -6.03 14.46 -20.81
C LEU A 327 -5.36 13.08 -20.89
N VAL A 328 -4.40 12.82 -20.01
CA VAL A 328 -3.75 11.51 -19.81
C VAL A 328 -4.16 10.94 -18.45
N HIS A 329 -4.08 9.62 -18.30
CA HIS A 329 -4.61 8.89 -17.16
C HIS A 329 -3.88 7.54 -16.93
N GLU A 330 -3.53 7.21 -15.68
CA GLU A 330 -3.12 5.87 -15.22
C GLU A 330 -4.12 5.39 -14.15
N ARG A 331 -4.52 4.11 -14.12
CA ARG A 331 -5.79 3.60 -13.52
C ARG A 331 -5.54 2.56 -12.40
N LEU A 332 -6.02 2.77 -11.17
CA LEU A 332 -5.99 1.82 -10.02
C LEU A 332 -7.41 1.41 -9.60
N SER A 333 -7.92 0.26 -10.04
CA SER A 333 -9.33 -0.13 -9.82
C SER A 333 -9.76 -0.18 -8.35
N ILE A 334 -10.73 0.66 -7.94
CA ILE A 334 -11.39 0.54 -6.62
C ILE A 334 -12.92 0.58 -6.71
N VAL A 335 -13.49 1.52 -7.47
CA VAL A 335 -14.94 1.62 -7.76
C VAL A 335 -15.17 1.69 -9.27
N GLY A 336 -16.25 1.09 -9.77
CA GLY A 336 -16.51 0.92 -11.21
C GLY A 336 -15.40 0.09 -11.88
N VAL A 337 -15.04 -1.05 -11.30
CA VAL A 337 -13.88 -1.89 -11.64
C VAL A 337 -13.92 -2.42 -13.08
N ASP A 338 -15.11 -2.53 -13.69
CA ASP A 338 -15.28 -2.88 -15.10
C ASP A 338 -15.63 -1.67 -15.99
N THR A 339 -16.36 -0.67 -15.46
CA THR A 339 -17.03 0.37 -16.29
C THR A 339 -16.44 1.78 -16.20
N GLY A 340 -15.79 2.16 -15.10
CA GLY A 340 -15.39 3.55 -14.77
C GLY A 340 -14.25 4.15 -15.61
N ALA A 341 -14.14 3.83 -16.89
CA ALA A 341 -13.00 4.17 -17.75
C ALA A 341 -12.76 5.67 -17.84
N GLN A 342 -11.55 6.10 -17.49
CA GLN A 342 -11.14 7.50 -17.57
C GLN A 342 -10.02 7.72 -18.62
N PRO A 343 -9.94 8.91 -19.25
CA PRO A 343 -10.79 10.09 -19.04
C PRO A 343 -12.28 9.84 -19.32
N LEU A 344 -13.13 10.13 -18.33
CA LEU A 344 -14.57 9.90 -18.37
C LEU A 344 -15.16 10.87 -19.39
N LEU A 345 -16.04 10.35 -20.25
CA LEU A 345 -16.73 11.13 -21.27
C LEU A 345 -18.22 11.06 -21.02
N ASN A 346 -18.91 12.20 -21.05
CA ASN A 346 -20.37 12.25 -21.05
C ASN A 346 -20.95 11.63 -22.35
N GLU A 347 -22.28 11.58 -22.49
CA GLU A 347 -22.94 10.91 -23.63
C GLU A 347 -22.52 11.45 -25.00
N ASP A 348 -22.55 12.77 -25.21
CA ASP A 348 -22.15 13.40 -26.48
C ASP A 348 -20.63 13.64 -26.62
N ALA A 349 -19.83 13.16 -25.66
CA ALA A 349 -18.38 13.31 -25.58
C ALA A 349 -17.88 14.77 -25.71
N THR A 350 -18.66 15.74 -25.19
CA THR A 350 -18.27 17.15 -25.12
C THR A 350 -17.72 17.59 -23.76
N ILE A 351 -17.94 16.80 -22.71
CA ILE A 351 -17.23 16.93 -21.43
C ILE A 351 -16.26 15.76 -21.30
N ALA A 352 -14.99 16.04 -20.98
CA ALA A 352 -14.01 15.04 -20.58
C ALA A 352 -13.50 15.31 -19.15
N LEU A 353 -13.29 14.26 -18.35
CA LEU A 353 -12.96 14.36 -16.93
C LEU A 353 -11.88 13.34 -16.51
N ALA A 354 -10.92 13.76 -15.69
CA ALA A 354 -10.00 12.87 -14.99
C ALA A 354 -9.94 13.23 -13.48
N VAL A 355 -10.16 12.27 -12.58
CA VAL A 355 -10.25 12.41 -11.11
C VAL A 355 -9.36 11.40 -10.36
N ASN A 356 -8.32 11.85 -9.64
CA ASN A 356 -7.59 11.05 -8.63
C ASN A 356 -8.29 11.25 -7.31
N GLY A 357 -9.18 10.33 -6.95
CA GLY A 357 -10.00 10.48 -5.76
C GLY A 357 -11.15 9.50 -5.67
N GLU A 358 -11.94 9.72 -4.62
CA GLU A 358 -13.12 8.96 -4.22
C GLU A 358 -14.18 9.93 -3.71
N ILE A 359 -15.37 9.88 -4.30
CA ILE A 359 -16.53 10.74 -3.98
C ILE A 359 -17.54 9.94 -3.14
N TYR A 360 -17.34 9.93 -1.82
CA TYR A 360 -18.08 9.08 -0.89
C TYR A 360 -19.60 9.30 -0.89
N ASN A 361 -20.07 10.51 -1.28
CA ASN A 361 -21.50 10.82 -1.40
C ASN A 361 -22.09 10.64 -2.81
N HIS A 362 -21.40 9.97 -3.75
CA HIS A 362 -21.85 9.91 -5.15
C HIS A 362 -23.27 9.35 -5.36
N LYS A 363 -23.72 8.37 -4.57
CA LYS A 363 -25.09 7.84 -4.66
C LYS A 363 -26.15 8.89 -4.30
N ILE A 364 -25.94 9.58 -3.18
CA ILE A 364 -26.78 10.71 -2.76
C ILE A 364 -26.78 11.80 -3.85
N LEU A 365 -25.61 12.10 -4.42
CA LEU A 365 -25.47 13.09 -5.48
C LEU A 365 -26.20 12.67 -6.78
N ARG A 366 -26.15 11.39 -7.18
CA ARG A 366 -26.88 10.82 -8.33
C ARG A 366 -28.39 11.04 -8.21
N HIS A 367 -28.98 10.75 -7.05
CA HIS A 367 -30.40 10.98 -6.80
C HIS A 367 -30.76 12.48 -6.72
N SER A 368 -29.83 13.33 -6.26
CA SER A 368 -30.08 14.77 -5.99
C SER A 368 -30.07 15.69 -7.21
N LEU A 369 -29.75 15.18 -8.41
CA LEU A 369 -29.64 16.00 -9.63
C LEU A 369 -30.99 16.61 -10.02
N LYS A 370 -31.00 17.89 -10.41
CA LYS A 370 -32.21 18.60 -10.88
C LYS A 370 -32.57 18.24 -12.31
N LYS A 371 -31.61 17.71 -13.08
CA LYS A 371 -31.81 17.21 -14.44
C LYS A 371 -31.38 15.74 -14.52
N PRO A 372 -32.17 14.86 -15.17
CA PRO A 372 -31.73 13.51 -15.47
C PRO A 372 -30.40 13.51 -16.24
N TYR A 373 -29.45 12.71 -15.78
CA TYR A 373 -28.17 12.48 -16.44
C TYR A 373 -27.98 10.98 -16.68
N ASN A 374 -27.60 10.62 -17.90
CA ASN A 374 -27.39 9.23 -18.30
C ASN A 374 -26.00 8.77 -17.88
N PHE A 375 -25.90 8.15 -16.70
CA PHE A 375 -24.64 7.62 -16.17
C PHE A 375 -24.16 6.43 -17.00
N LYS A 376 -22.95 6.55 -17.54
CA LYS A 376 -22.34 5.51 -18.40
C LYS A 376 -21.52 4.50 -17.61
N THR A 377 -21.24 4.79 -16.34
CA THR A 377 -20.36 3.99 -15.48
C THR A 377 -20.86 3.90 -14.04
N HIS A 378 -20.37 2.88 -13.34
CA HIS A 378 -20.58 2.70 -11.90
C HIS A 378 -19.54 3.48 -11.06
N SER A 379 -18.70 4.30 -11.69
CA SER A 379 -17.75 5.14 -10.97
C SER A 379 -18.48 6.23 -10.20
N ASP A 380 -18.05 6.39 -8.96
CA ASP A 380 -18.30 7.54 -8.10
C ASP A 380 -17.92 8.88 -8.76
N CYS A 381 -16.78 8.90 -9.45
CA CYS A 381 -16.18 10.09 -10.05
C CYS A 381 -17.02 10.67 -11.21
N GLU A 382 -17.90 9.89 -11.84
CA GLU A 382 -18.71 10.39 -12.96
C GLU A 382 -19.67 11.50 -12.53
N VAL A 383 -20.10 11.53 -11.25
CA VAL A 383 -21.05 12.53 -10.73
C VAL A 383 -20.55 13.97 -10.79
N ILE A 384 -19.24 14.17 -10.94
CA ILE A 384 -18.63 15.50 -11.16
C ILE A 384 -19.07 16.10 -12.52
N ILE A 385 -19.39 15.28 -13.53
CA ILE A 385 -19.87 15.75 -14.84
C ILE A 385 -21.23 16.45 -14.74
N PRO A 386 -22.33 15.83 -14.24
CA PRO A 386 -23.60 16.52 -14.08
C PRO A 386 -23.54 17.66 -13.06
N LEU A 387 -22.74 17.55 -11.99
CA LEU A 387 -22.53 18.67 -11.06
C LEU A 387 -21.86 19.87 -11.74
N TYR A 388 -20.90 19.67 -12.63
CA TYR A 388 -20.35 20.74 -13.46
C TYR A 388 -21.40 21.35 -14.40
N ILE A 389 -22.27 20.53 -15.00
CA ILE A 389 -23.34 20.99 -15.89
C ILE A 389 -24.41 21.81 -15.14
N GLU A 390 -24.65 21.54 -13.85
CA GLU A 390 -25.61 22.30 -13.03
C GLU A 390 -25.01 23.49 -12.26
N HIS A 391 -23.73 23.42 -11.87
CA HIS A 391 -23.12 24.37 -10.93
C HIS A 391 -21.82 25.03 -11.44
N GLY A 392 -21.28 24.59 -12.59
CA GLY A 392 -20.03 25.11 -13.15
C GLY A 392 -18.87 24.98 -12.16
N ILE A 393 -18.20 26.11 -11.88
CA ILE A 393 -17.07 26.18 -10.94
C ILE A 393 -17.44 25.87 -9.48
N ASP A 394 -18.73 25.88 -9.13
CA ASP A 394 -19.20 25.59 -7.78
C ASP A 394 -19.39 24.08 -7.50
N ALA A 395 -19.27 23.22 -8.51
CA ALA A 395 -19.37 21.76 -8.38
C ALA A 395 -18.55 21.15 -7.21
N PRO A 396 -17.30 21.58 -6.92
CA PRO A 396 -16.53 21.04 -5.78
C PRO A 396 -17.17 21.24 -4.40
N LYS A 397 -18.08 22.21 -4.23
CA LYS A 397 -18.73 22.51 -2.94
C LYS A 397 -19.64 21.37 -2.46
N TYR A 398 -20.22 20.63 -3.42
CA TYR A 398 -21.17 19.52 -3.21
C TYR A 398 -20.49 18.17 -2.99
N LEU A 399 -19.21 18.05 -3.32
CA LEU A 399 -18.45 16.82 -3.15
C LEU A 399 -18.09 16.60 -1.68
N ASP A 400 -18.27 15.36 -1.22
CA ASP A 400 -17.79 14.82 0.05
C ASP A 400 -16.86 13.65 -0.27
N GLY A 401 -15.56 13.92 -0.26
CA GLY A 401 -14.57 13.07 -0.90
C GLY A 401 -13.14 13.57 -0.73
N MET A 402 -12.18 12.75 -1.13
CA MET A 402 -10.80 13.15 -1.38
C MET A 402 -10.58 13.11 -2.89
N PHE A 403 -10.06 14.16 -3.50
CA PHE A 403 -10.02 14.28 -4.96
C PHE A 403 -9.06 15.36 -5.46
N SER A 404 -8.41 15.07 -6.58
CA SER A 404 -7.82 16.05 -7.47
C SER A 404 -8.23 15.77 -8.91
N TRP A 405 -8.84 16.73 -9.58
CA TRP A 405 -9.43 16.52 -10.90
C TRP A 405 -9.19 17.64 -11.91
N VAL A 406 -9.24 17.29 -13.19
CA VAL A 406 -9.33 18.21 -14.32
C VAL A 406 -10.47 17.79 -15.24
N LEU A 407 -11.31 18.76 -15.57
CA LEU A 407 -12.42 18.67 -16.50
C LEU A 407 -12.15 19.60 -17.70
N HIS A 408 -12.51 19.16 -18.90
CA HIS A 408 -12.51 19.96 -20.11
C HIS A 408 -13.90 20.00 -20.74
N ASP A 409 -14.45 21.20 -20.91
CA ASP A 409 -15.66 21.44 -21.69
C ASP A 409 -15.25 21.85 -23.11
N LYS A 410 -15.53 20.97 -24.07
CA LYS A 410 -15.23 21.14 -25.49
C LYS A 410 -16.10 22.21 -26.19
N LYS A 411 -17.30 22.50 -25.67
CA LYS A 411 -18.22 23.52 -26.21
C LYS A 411 -17.79 24.92 -25.78
N LEU A 412 -17.19 25.05 -24.60
CA LEU A 412 -16.66 26.31 -24.06
C LEU A 412 -15.14 26.48 -24.28
N ASP A 413 -14.44 25.45 -24.78
CA ASP A 413 -12.98 25.33 -24.85
C ASP A 413 -12.29 25.63 -23.50
N ARG A 414 -12.88 25.10 -22.42
CA ARG A 414 -12.64 25.53 -21.04
C ARG A 414 -12.14 24.38 -20.16
N VAL A 415 -10.95 24.56 -19.58
CA VAL A 415 -10.38 23.67 -18.57
C VAL A 415 -10.74 24.17 -17.17
N ILE A 416 -11.35 23.31 -16.36
CA ILE A 416 -11.55 23.52 -14.92
C ILE A 416 -10.73 22.48 -14.16
N ALA A 417 -10.11 22.85 -13.05
CA ALA A 417 -9.41 21.91 -12.18
C ALA A 417 -9.76 22.16 -10.71
N ALA A 418 -9.79 21.14 -9.85
CA ALA A 418 -10.04 21.31 -8.42
C ALA A 418 -9.29 20.30 -7.55
N ARG A 419 -9.06 20.67 -6.28
CA ARG A 419 -8.45 19.82 -5.25
C ARG A 419 -9.30 19.86 -3.97
N ASP A 420 -9.39 18.71 -3.31
CA ASP A 420 -10.22 18.47 -2.13
C ASP A 420 -9.95 19.43 -0.96
N PRO A 421 -10.91 19.56 -0.02
CA PRO A 421 -10.90 20.57 1.04
C PRO A 421 -9.61 20.70 1.86
N ILE A 422 -8.88 19.60 2.09
CA ILE A 422 -7.70 19.54 2.96
C ILE A 422 -6.41 19.24 2.17
N GLY A 423 -6.52 18.78 0.92
CA GLY A 423 -5.39 18.38 0.08
C GLY A 423 -4.90 16.97 0.39
N ILE A 424 -5.82 16.07 0.77
CA ILE A 424 -5.58 14.64 1.03
C ILE A 424 -4.93 13.99 -0.19
N THR A 425 -5.43 14.33 -1.38
CA THR A 425 -4.82 13.95 -2.64
C THR A 425 -3.72 14.93 -3.03
N THR A 426 -2.62 14.46 -3.60
CA THR A 426 -1.54 15.34 -4.09
C THR A 426 -1.85 15.87 -5.48
N PHE A 427 -1.57 17.16 -5.71
CA PHE A 427 -1.90 17.85 -6.97
C PHE A 427 -1.05 19.10 -7.15
N TYR A 428 -0.63 19.35 -8.39
CA TYR A 428 0.32 20.39 -8.79
C TYR A 428 -0.19 21.06 -10.07
N MET A 429 0.19 22.32 -10.25
CA MET A 429 -0.10 23.15 -11.43
C MET A 429 1.20 23.74 -11.97
N GLY A 430 1.40 23.74 -13.29
CA GLY A 430 2.62 24.19 -13.94
C GLY A 430 2.38 25.09 -15.15
N ARG A 431 3.39 25.91 -15.46
CA ARG A 431 3.49 26.81 -16.62
C ARG A 431 4.89 26.70 -17.24
N SER A 432 5.00 27.17 -18.49
CA SER A 432 6.20 27.05 -19.30
C SER A 432 6.37 28.29 -20.17
N SER A 433 7.47 29.03 -20.03
CA SER A 433 7.80 30.18 -20.88
C SER A 433 8.02 29.78 -22.35
N ALA A 434 8.40 28.51 -22.60
CA ALA A 434 8.53 27.93 -23.93
C ALA A 434 7.16 27.66 -24.61
N THR A 435 6.06 27.62 -23.84
CA THR A 435 4.69 27.44 -24.37
C THR A 435 3.69 28.39 -23.67
N PRO A 436 3.78 29.72 -23.92
CA PRO A 436 2.91 30.70 -23.27
C PRO A 436 1.42 30.41 -23.50
N GLY A 437 0.62 30.58 -22.46
CA GLY A 437 -0.82 30.26 -22.46
C GLY A 437 -1.15 28.81 -22.12
N ALA A 438 -0.20 27.88 -22.20
CA ALA A 438 -0.40 26.52 -21.71
C ALA A 438 -0.63 26.51 -20.18
N VAL A 439 -1.38 25.52 -19.70
CA VAL A 439 -1.58 25.23 -18.29
C VAL A 439 -1.48 23.73 -18.06
N TYR A 440 -0.57 23.33 -17.19
CA TYR A 440 -0.31 21.93 -16.89
C TYR A 440 -0.80 21.59 -15.48
N PHE A 441 -1.25 20.36 -15.30
CA PHE A 441 -1.64 19.80 -14.00
C PHE A 441 -1.15 18.36 -13.91
N ALA A 442 -0.77 17.90 -12.71
CA ALA A 442 -0.44 16.51 -12.41
C ALA A 442 -0.58 16.22 -10.90
N SER A 443 -0.64 14.95 -10.50
CA SER A 443 -0.74 14.56 -9.08
C SER A 443 0.62 14.47 -8.37
N GLU A 444 1.73 14.44 -9.11
CA GLU A 444 3.11 14.47 -8.61
C GLU A 444 3.98 15.45 -9.43
N LEU A 445 4.94 16.11 -8.78
CA LEU A 445 5.82 17.15 -9.34
C LEU A 445 6.65 16.64 -10.53
N LYS A 446 7.09 15.38 -10.47
CA LYS A 446 7.93 14.70 -11.46
C LYS A 446 7.35 14.74 -12.87
N CYS A 447 6.03 14.76 -13.02
CA CYS A 447 5.36 14.91 -14.31
C CYS A 447 5.60 16.28 -14.95
N LEU A 448 5.70 17.35 -14.15
CA LEU A 448 5.66 18.73 -14.64
C LEU A 448 7.06 19.30 -14.89
N HIS A 449 8.04 18.94 -14.06
CA HIS A 449 9.41 19.47 -14.17
C HIS A 449 10.14 19.28 -15.53
N PRO A 450 9.84 18.29 -16.42
CA PRO A 450 10.51 18.20 -17.71
C PRO A 450 9.99 19.21 -18.76
N VAL A 451 8.89 19.92 -18.46
CA VAL A 451 8.21 20.82 -19.42
C VAL A 451 7.83 22.18 -18.83
N CYS A 452 7.77 22.31 -17.51
CA CYS A 452 7.39 23.52 -16.79
C CYS A 452 8.59 24.17 -16.09
N ASP A 453 8.77 25.47 -16.27
CA ASP A 453 9.76 26.29 -15.56
C ASP A 453 9.18 26.98 -14.30
N ASN A 454 7.85 27.05 -14.21
CA ASN A 454 7.13 27.46 -13.00
C ASN A 454 6.15 26.37 -12.59
N ILE A 455 6.25 25.89 -11.34
CA ILE A 455 5.36 24.86 -10.79
C ILE A 455 4.99 25.24 -9.36
N GLN A 456 3.73 25.05 -9.01
CA GLN A 456 3.20 25.22 -7.66
C GLN A 456 2.39 23.98 -7.24
N ALA A 457 2.35 23.70 -5.94
CA ALA A 457 1.32 22.80 -5.40
C ALA A 457 -0.05 23.45 -5.61
N PHE A 458 -1.01 22.71 -6.15
CA PHE A 458 -2.37 23.22 -6.31
C PHE A 458 -3.00 23.36 -4.91
N PRO A 459 -3.51 24.54 -4.50
CA PRO A 459 -3.94 24.76 -3.12
C PRO A 459 -5.18 23.91 -2.73
N PRO A 460 -5.24 23.37 -1.50
CA PRO A 460 -6.44 22.67 -0.99
C PRO A 460 -7.71 23.51 -1.05
N GLY A 461 -8.85 22.87 -1.28
CA GLY A 461 -10.16 23.53 -1.23
C GLY A 461 -10.34 24.65 -2.26
N HIS A 462 -9.61 24.60 -3.38
CA HIS A 462 -9.67 25.56 -4.48
C HIS A 462 -10.13 24.94 -5.79
N VAL A 463 -10.65 25.80 -6.67
CA VAL A 463 -10.97 25.52 -8.07
C VAL A 463 -10.19 26.50 -8.97
N TYR A 464 -9.67 26.02 -10.08
CA TYR A 464 -9.06 26.80 -11.15
C TYR A 464 -10.01 26.86 -12.34
N ASP A 465 -10.03 28.02 -13.00
CA ASP A 465 -10.79 28.25 -14.23
C ASP A 465 -9.91 28.89 -15.33
N SER A 466 -9.70 28.19 -16.44
CA SER A 466 -8.93 28.69 -17.58
C SER A 466 -9.55 29.89 -18.30
N GLN A 467 -10.86 30.13 -18.15
CA GLN A 467 -11.53 31.29 -18.76
C GLN A 467 -11.17 32.60 -18.04
N THR A 468 -10.79 32.53 -16.76
CA THR A 468 -10.43 33.69 -15.93
C THR A 468 -8.97 33.67 -15.44
N ASP A 469 -8.24 32.60 -15.73
CA ASP A 469 -6.88 32.27 -15.29
C ASP A 469 -6.67 32.31 -13.76
N LYS A 470 -7.73 32.01 -12.99
CA LYS A 470 -7.76 32.21 -11.53
C LYS A 470 -7.96 30.91 -10.75
N LEU A 471 -7.23 30.82 -9.63
CA LEU A 471 -7.54 29.95 -8.50
C LEU A 471 -8.51 30.68 -7.56
N THR A 472 -9.58 30.00 -7.16
CA THR A 472 -10.61 30.51 -6.24
C THR A 472 -10.87 29.50 -5.13
N GLN A 473 -10.83 29.93 -3.87
CA GLN A 473 -11.16 29.08 -2.72
C GLN A 473 -12.67 28.79 -2.69
N TYR A 474 -13.06 27.51 -2.65
CA TYR A 474 -14.45 27.08 -2.51
C TYR A 474 -14.77 26.52 -1.12
N TYR A 475 -13.76 26.13 -0.33
CA TYR A 475 -13.93 25.59 1.02
C TYR A 475 -13.53 26.61 2.09
N THR A 476 -14.51 27.13 2.82
CA THR A 476 -14.35 28.21 3.81
C THR A 476 -15.13 27.91 5.11
N PRO A 477 -14.85 26.80 5.82
CA PRO A 477 -15.52 26.49 7.08
C PRO A 477 -15.11 27.48 8.17
N LYS A 478 -15.98 27.71 9.16
CA LYS A 478 -15.81 28.77 10.19
C LYS A 478 -14.48 28.69 10.95
N TRP A 479 -13.94 27.48 11.14
CA TRP A 479 -12.69 27.24 11.87
C TRP A 479 -11.41 27.49 11.03
N LEU A 480 -11.52 27.66 9.71
CA LEU A 480 -10.37 27.88 8.79
C LEU A 480 -10.26 29.34 8.31
N VAL A 481 -11.27 30.17 8.57
CA VAL A 481 -11.32 31.57 8.13
C VAL A 481 -10.49 32.46 9.05
N GLU A 482 -9.80 33.44 8.46
CA GLU A 482 -9.00 34.44 9.15
C GLU A 482 -9.78 35.77 9.30
N PRO A 483 -9.74 36.46 10.46
CA PRO A 483 -9.05 36.08 11.69
C PRO A 483 -9.73 34.90 12.41
N SER A 484 -8.91 34.06 13.06
CA SER A 484 -9.32 32.77 13.63
C SER A 484 -10.52 32.86 14.58
N ASN A 485 -11.65 32.30 14.18
CA ASN A 485 -12.86 32.21 14.99
C ASN A 485 -12.71 31.11 16.07
N ILE A 486 -12.24 31.48 17.26
CA ILE A 486 -12.07 30.56 18.39
C ILE A 486 -13.45 30.00 18.83
N PRO A 487 -13.68 28.68 18.79
CA PRO A 487 -14.98 28.10 19.12
C PRO A 487 -15.31 28.12 20.61
N SER A 488 -16.61 27.98 20.90
CA SER A 488 -17.17 27.87 22.25
C SER A 488 -18.28 26.82 22.38
N THR A 489 -18.42 25.93 21.40
CA THR A 489 -19.45 24.86 21.43
C THR A 489 -19.05 23.79 22.45
N PRO A 490 -19.92 23.43 23.42
CA PRO A 490 -19.64 22.34 24.35
C PRO A 490 -19.42 21.00 23.64
N ILE A 491 -18.65 20.11 24.26
CA ILE A 491 -18.41 18.75 23.75
C ILE A 491 -19.67 17.87 23.84
N ASP A 492 -20.12 17.37 22.69
CA ASP A 492 -21.02 16.20 22.60
C ASP A 492 -20.21 14.97 22.16
N TYR A 493 -19.93 14.10 23.13
CA TYR A 493 -19.21 12.84 22.92
C TYR A 493 -19.92 11.88 21.96
N LYS A 494 -21.26 11.89 21.91
CA LYS A 494 -22.06 11.01 21.05
C LYS A 494 -22.13 11.53 19.62
N LEU A 495 -22.23 12.84 19.42
CA LEU A 495 -22.11 13.46 18.10
C LEU A 495 -20.70 13.26 17.52
N LEU A 496 -19.66 13.42 18.35
CA LEU A 496 -18.26 13.20 17.94
C LEU A 496 -18.03 11.75 17.49
N ARG A 497 -18.45 10.77 18.31
CA ARG A 497 -18.38 9.34 17.97
C ARG A 497 -19.16 9.00 16.71
N THR A 498 -20.46 9.32 16.66
CA THR A 498 -21.32 8.90 15.54
C THR A 498 -20.96 9.56 14.22
N THR A 499 -20.39 10.77 14.23
CA THR A 499 -19.87 11.42 13.02
C THR A 499 -18.54 10.80 12.58
N PHE A 500 -17.65 10.42 13.50
CA PHE A 500 -16.46 9.63 13.15
C PHE A 500 -16.83 8.27 12.57
N GLU A 501 -17.85 7.61 13.13
CA GLU A 501 -18.32 6.34 12.57
C GLU A 501 -18.84 6.49 11.14
N ARG A 502 -19.68 7.49 10.87
CA ARG A 502 -20.18 7.77 9.50
C ARG A 502 -19.03 8.06 8.54
N SER A 503 -18.00 8.78 8.99
CA SER A 503 -16.78 9.03 8.23
C SER A 503 -16.03 7.74 7.85
N VAL A 504 -15.88 6.79 8.79
CA VAL A 504 -15.27 5.48 8.50
C VAL A 504 -16.17 4.64 7.60
N ARG A 505 -17.47 4.57 7.86
CA ARG A 505 -18.44 3.77 7.08
C ARG A 505 -18.40 4.13 5.60
N LYS A 506 -18.54 5.40 5.24
CA LYS A 506 -18.54 5.84 3.82
C LYS A 506 -17.18 5.62 3.13
N ARG A 507 -16.09 5.50 3.89
CA ARG A 507 -14.75 5.15 3.38
C ARG A 507 -14.52 3.65 3.11
N LEU A 508 -15.45 2.76 3.46
CA LEU A 508 -15.39 1.34 3.07
C LEU A 508 -15.96 1.06 1.66
N MET A 509 -16.41 2.10 0.95
CA MET A 509 -16.88 2.05 -0.44
C MET A 509 -15.78 1.51 -1.38
N ALA A 510 -15.84 0.23 -1.73
CA ALA A 510 -14.91 -0.41 -2.66
C ALA A 510 -15.51 -1.69 -3.24
N GLU A 511 -15.16 -2.02 -4.48
CA GLU A 511 -15.43 -3.31 -5.14
C GLU A 511 -14.27 -4.31 -4.97
N VAL A 512 -13.16 -3.89 -4.36
CA VAL A 512 -11.87 -4.61 -4.30
C VAL A 512 -11.41 -4.89 -2.86
N PRO A 513 -10.49 -5.85 -2.64
CA PRO A 513 -9.95 -6.13 -1.30
C PRO A 513 -9.26 -4.93 -0.67
N TYR A 514 -9.74 -4.56 0.53
CA TYR A 514 -9.19 -3.50 1.36
C TYR A 514 -8.71 -4.01 2.73
N GLY A 515 -8.10 -3.13 3.51
CA GLY A 515 -7.72 -3.37 4.91
C GLY A 515 -7.55 -2.08 5.70
N VAL A 516 -6.86 -2.17 6.83
CA VAL A 516 -6.55 -1.02 7.70
C VAL A 516 -5.08 -1.01 8.10
N LEU A 517 -4.47 0.17 8.11
CA LEU A 517 -3.18 0.37 8.78
C LEU A 517 -3.44 0.38 10.29
N LEU A 518 -2.64 -0.35 11.06
CA LEU A 518 -2.83 -0.55 12.49
C LEU A 518 -1.48 -0.49 13.20
N SER A 519 -1.20 0.63 13.89
CA SER A 519 -0.02 0.79 14.76
C SER A 519 -0.29 0.37 16.21
N GLY A 520 -1.55 0.18 16.59
CA GLY A 520 -1.92 -0.02 18.00
C GLY A 520 -1.87 1.25 18.86
N GLY A 521 -1.54 2.41 18.27
CA GLY A 521 -1.90 3.72 18.82
C GLY A 521 -3.40 3.98 18.68
N LEU A 522 -3.94 4.91 19.46
CA LEU A 522 -5.38 5.22 19.55
C LEU A 522 -6.07 5.30 18.18
N ASP A 523 -5.48 6.07 17.27
CA ASP A 523 -6.16 6.63 16.09
C ASP A 523 -6.39 5.58 15.01
N SER A 524 -5.33 4.85 14.65
CA SER A 524 -5.40 3.70 13.75
C SER A 524 -6.25 2.56 14.33
N SER A 525 -6.24 2.41 15.65
CA SER A 525 -7.04 1.40 16.35
C SER A 525 -8.54 1.71 16.34
N LEU A 526 -8.94 2.97 16.52
CA LEU A 526 -10.35 3.39 16.39
C LEU A 526 -10.88 3.18 14.97
N VAL A 527 -10.09 3.57 13.94
CA VAL A 527 -10.42 3.30 12.53
C VAL A 527 -10.59 1.80 12.28
N ALA A 528 -9.65 0.97 12.75
CA ALA A 528 -9.73 -0.48 12.64
C ALA A 528 -10.95 -1.08 13.35
N SER A 529 -11.31 -0.56 14.52
CA SER A 529 -12.46 -1.02 15.31
C SER A 529 -13.78 -0.77 14.59
N ILE A 530 -13.98 0.45 14.08
CA ILE A 530 -15.22 0.81 13.37
C ILE A 530 -15.31 0.07 12.03
N ALA A 531 -14.21 -0.04 11.29
CA ALA A 531 -14.16 -0.82 10.04
C ALA A 531 -14.51 -2.30 10.29
N GLN A 532 -14.01 -2.90 11.37
CA GLN A 532 -14.35 -4.28 11.74
C GLN A 532 -15.80 -4.43 12.19
N ARG A 533 -16.33 -3.50 13.00
CA ARG A 533 -17.76 -3.48 13.40
C ARG A 533 -18.68 -3.45 12.19
N GLU A 534 -18.38 -2.58 11.22
CA GLU A 534 -19.14 -2.45 9.98
C GLU A 534 -19.00 -3.69 9.07
N THR A 535 -17.78 -4.26 8.97
CA THR A 535 -17.55 -5.54 8.27
C THR A 535 -18.41 -6.66 8.85
N LEU A 536 -18.46 -6.78 10.18
CA LEU A 536 -19.28 -7.78 10.87
C LEU A 536 -20.79 -7.52 10.70
N ARG A 537 -21.23 -6.24 10.65
CA ARG A 537 -22.62 -5.85 10.34
C ARG A 537 -23.03 -6.30 8.94
N LEU A 538 -22.22 -5.99 7.92
CA LEU A 538 -22.44 -6.38 6.53
C LEU A 538 -22.50 -7.90 6.39
N GLN A 539 -21.54 -8.63 6.98
CA GLN A 539 -21.55 -10.09 7.00
C GLN A 539 -22.80 -10.68 7.67
N ALA A 540 -23.30 -10.07 8.75
CA ALA A 540 -24.52 -10.53 9.42
C ALA A 540 -25.77 -10.30 8.56
N ALA A 541 -25.90 -9.13 7.93
CA ALA A 541 -26.99 -8.81 7.01
C ALA A 541 -27.03 -9.78 5.81
N HIS A 542 -25.88 -10.04 5.19
CA HIS A 542 -25.77 -10.97 4.05
C HIS A 542 -26.16 -12.41 4.42
N ARG A 543 -25.72 -12.91 5.58
CA ARG A 543 -26.15 -14.23 6.11
C ARG A 543 -27.66 -14.27 6.38
N ALA A 544 -28.25 -13.18 6.87
CA ALA A 544 -29.71 -13.11 7.08
C ALA A 544 -30.48 -13.15 5.75
N GLN A 545 -30.03 -12.42 4.72
CA GLN A 545 -30.61 -12.45 3.37
C GLN A 545 -30.55 -13.86 2.75
N GLN A 546 -29.39 -14.52 2.79
CA GLN A 546 -29.23 -15.90 2.29
C GLN A 546 -30.14 -16.90 3.02
N ASN A 547 -30.28 -16.78 4.34
CA ASN A 547 -31.17 -17.66 5.12
C ASN A 547 -32.65 -17.38 4.84
N GLY A 548 -33.04 -16.12 4.64
CA GLY A 548 -34.41 -15.74 4.27
C GLY A 548 -34.82 -16.26 2.90
N ALA A 549 -33.94 -16.14 1.89
CA ALA A 549 -34.19 -16.65 0.53
C ALA A 549 -34.44 -18.17 0.50
N ASN A 550 -33.74 -18.94 1.34
CA ASN A 550 -33.94 -20.39 1.47
C ASN A 550 -35.25 -20.79 2.20
N GLY A 551 -36.00 -19.83 2.76
CA GLY A 551 -37.27 -20.07 3.46
C GLY A 551 -38.53 -19.87 2.61
N ALA A 552 -38.42 -19.32 1.40
CA ALA A 552 -39.56 -18.98 0.55
C ALA A 552 -39.69 -19.97 -0.62
N ASN A 553 -40.85 -20.64 -0.73
CA ASN A 553 -41.21 -21.40 -1.93
C ASN A 553 -41.34 -20.44 -3.13
N GLY A 554 -40.69 -20.78 -4.25
CA GLY A 554 -40.53 -19.86 -5.38
C GLY A 554 -41.83 -19.54 -6.13
N ALA A 555 -42.29 -18.29 -6.00
CA ALA A 555 -43.14 -17.59 -6.96
C ALA A 555 -42.99 -16.08 -6.78
N ASN A 556 -42.88 -15.34 -7.88
CA ASN A 556 -42.81 -13.86 -7.97
C ASN A 556 -41.58 -13.22 -7.27
N GLY A 557 -40.70 -12.50 -7.97
CA GLY A 557 -40.63 -12.27 -9.42
C GLY A 557 -39.40 -11.43 -9.77
N TYR A 558 -39.12 -11.27 -11.07
CA TYR A 558 -38.12 -10.31 -11.53
C TYR A 558 -38.66 -8.88 -11.36
N HIS A 559 -38.49 -8.32 -10.16
CA HIS A 559 -38.29 -6.88 -10.08
C HIS A 559 -37.02 -6.55 -10.88
N ALA A 560 -37.10 -5.57 -11.77
CA ALA A 560 -35.88 -4.89 -12.20
C ALA A 560 -35.33 -4.21 -10.94
N ALA A 561 -34.14 -4.61 -10.50
CA ALA A 561 -33.43 -3.88 -9.46
C ALA A 561 -33.20 -2.45 -9.96
N ASP A 562 -33.23 -1.48 -9.04
CA ASP A 562 -32.84 -0.13 -9.39
C ASP A 562 -31.35 -0.15 -9.81
N PRO A 563 -30.94 0.46 -10.93
CA PRO A 563 -29.52 0.55 -11.28
C PRO A 563 -28.67 1.19 -10.17
N ASP A 564 -29.24 2.12 -9.38
CA ASP A 564 -28.56 2.70 -8.23
C ASP A 564 -28.59 1.77 -6.99
N GLU A 565 -29.40 0.69 -6.94
CA GLU A 565 -29.30 -0.38 -5.93
C GLU A 565 -28.05 -1.28 -6.13
N GLU A 566 -27.46 -1.37 -7.33
CA GLU A 566 -26.23 -2.16 -7.55
C GLU A 566 -24.94 -1.41 -7.16
N LEU A 567 -24.96 -0.08 -7.09
CA LEU A 567 -23.76 0.72 -6.84
C LEU A 567 -23.20 0.57 -5.42
N VAL A 568 -21.88 0.40 -5.29
CA VAL A 568 -21.16 0.55 -4.02
C VAL A 568 -21.21 1.99 -3.52
N GLY A 569 -21.33 2.17 -2.20
CA GLY A 569 -21.41 3.49 -1.56
C GLY A 569 -22.35 3.49 -0.36
N VAL A 570 -22.75 4.69 0.07
CA VAL A 570 -23.73 4.89 1.15
C VAL A 570 -25.03 5.53 0.66
N ASP A 571 -26.13 5.21 1.34
CA ASP A 571 -27.43 5.89 1.19
C ASP A 571 -27.50 7.21 2.00
N GLU A 572 -28.65 7.88 1.95
CA GLU A 572 -28.89 9.16 2.64
C GLU A 572 -28.83 9.03 4.17
N GLU A 573 -29.09 7.83 4.71
CA GLU A 573 -28.91 7.51 6.14
C GLU A 573 -27.49 7.01 6.50
N TYR A 574 -26.51 7.17 5.59
CA TYR A 574 -25.12 6.73 5.73
C TYR A 574 -24.95 5.22 5.95
N ARG A 575 -25.94 4.41 5.56
CA ARG A 575 -25.90 2.95 5.57
C ARG A 575 -25.31 2.45 4.26
N MET A 576 -24.80 1.23 4.30
CA MET A 576 -24.09 0.59 3.20
C MET A 576 -24.68 -0.79 2.97
N SER A 577 -25.03 -1.09 1.73
CA SER A 577 -25.82 -2.28 1.34
C SER A 577 -25.10 -3.22 0.37
N THR A 578 -24.16 -2.69 -0.42
CA THR A 578 -23.67 -3.28 -1.68
C THR A 578 -22.21 -3.71 -1.70
N VAL A 579 -21.42 -3.38 -0.66
CA VAL A 579 -19.98 -3.73 -0.62
C VAL A 579 -19.78 -5.25 -0.68
N PRO A 580 -18.89 -5.77 -1.56
CA PRO A 580 -18.54 -7.18 -1.60
C PRO A 580 -18.13 -7.69 -0.22
N VAL A 581 -18.85 -8.70 0.27
CA VAL A 581 -18.75 -9.15 1.67
C VAL A 581 -17.44 -9.92 1.88
N LEU A 582 -16.37 -9.18 2.17
CA LEU A 582 -15.05 -9.73 2.47
C LEU A 582 -15.13 -10.66 3.69
N SER A 583 -14.50 -11.83 3.59
CA SER A 583 -14.59 -12.89 4.59
C SER A 583 -13.95 -12.51 5.94
N GLN A 584 -12.92 -11.66 5.92
CA GLN A 584 -12.29 -11.10 7.12
C GLN A 584 -11.55 -9.80 6.76
N LEU A 585 -11.64 -8.77 7.61
CA LEU A 585 -10.87 -7.54 7.45
C LEU A 585 -9.37 -7.80 7.69
N ASN A 586 -8.51 -7.31 6.80
CA ASN A 586 -7.06 -7.36 6.98
C ASN A 586 -6.57 -6.14 7.76
N SER A 587 -5.63 -6.33 8.70
CA SER A 587 -4.96 -5.24 9.41
C SER A 587 -3.43 -5.35 9.28
N PHE A 588 -2.76 -4.21 9.12
CA PHE A 588 -1.38 -4.15 8.66
C PHE A 588 -0.49 -3.30 9.59
N SER A 589 0.63 -3.87 10.03
CA SER A 589 1.67 -3.16 10.79
C SER A 589 3.07 -3.42 10.21
N ILE A 590 4.00 -2.51 10.50
CA ILE A 590 5.42 -2.68 10.23
C ILE A 590 6.23 -2.13 11.41
N GLY A 591 7.40 -2.71 11.67
CA GLY A 591 8.35 -2.22 12.66
C GLY A 591 9.72 -2.88 12.51
N LEU A 592 10.70 -2.39 13.26
CA LEU A 592 11.91 -3.16 13.55
C LEU A 592 11.54 -4.39 14.43
N PRO A 593 12.36 -5.46 14.45
CA PRO A 593 12.12 -6.61 15.29
C PRO A 593 11.90 -6.23 16.78
N GLY A 594 10.70 -6.52 17.29
CA GLY A 594 10.32 -6.23 18.68
C GLY A 594 9.76 -4.81 18.95
N ALA A 595 9.47 -4.02 17.92
CA ALA A 595 8.95 -2.65 18.03
C ALA A 595 7.73 -2.49 18.98
N PRO A 596 7.61 -1.37 19.72
CA PRO A 596 6.46 -1.07 20.59
C PRO A 596 5.10 -1.11 19.88
N ASP A 597 5.02 -0.62 18.64
CA ASP A 597 3.76 -0.57 17.89
C ASP A 597 3.38 -1.96 17.33
N SER A 598 4.33 -2.78 16.86
CA SER A 598 4.05 -4.17 16.49
C SER A 598 3.40 -4.99 17.61
N LYS A 599 3.79 -4.73 18.87
CA LYS A 599 3.18 -5.37 20.06
C LYS A 599 1.75 -4.88 20.31
N ALA A 600 1.52 -3.57 20.16
CA ALA A 600 0.20 -2.96 20.36
C ALA A 600 -0.79 -3.31 19.25
N ALA A 601 -0.33 -3.28 17.98
CA ALA A 601 -1.10 -3.68 16.81
C ALA A 601 -1.58 -5.13 16.92
N LEU A 602 -0.71 -6.05 17.34
CA LEU A 602 -1.06 -7.46 17.57
C LEU A 602 -2.10 -7.65 18.69
N GLU A 603 -2.10 -6.80 19.71
CA GLU A 603 -3.10 -6.81 20.78
C GLU A 603 -4.47 -6.35 20.26
N VAL A 604 -4.53 -5.18 19.61
CA VAL A 604 -5.76 -4.64 19.01
C VAL A 604 -6.32 -5.60 17.96
N ALA A 605 -5.46 -6.18 17.13
CA ALA A 605 -5.84 -7.18 16.15
C ALA A 605 -6.53 -8.41 16.78
N LYS A 606 -6.00 -8.92 17.90
CA LYS A 606 -6.59 -10.04 18.66
C LYS A 606 -7.93 -9.66 19.28
N PHE A 607 -8.05 -8.44 19.83
CA PHE A 607 -9.30 -7.94 20.39
C PHE A 607 -10.40 -7.78 19.32
N LEU A 608 -10.04 -7.28 18.13
CA LEU A 608 -10.98 -7.05 17.03
C LEU A 608 -11.27 -8.31 16.19
N GLY A 609 -10.39 -9.33 16.20
CA GLY A 609 -10.52 -10.51 15.35
C GLY A 609 -10.17 -10.28 13.87
N THR A 610 -9.33 -9.28 13.58
CA THR A 610 -8.85 -8.99 12.21
C THR A 610 -7.80 -9.99 11.74
N LYS A 611 -7.69 -10.20 10.43
CA LYS A 611 -6.58 -10.96 9.83
C LYS A 611 -5.34 -10.07 9.81
N HIS A 612 -4.52 -10.19 10.84
CA HIS A 612 -3.39 -9.30 11.06
C HIS A 612 -2.10 -9.79 10.41
N HIS A 613 -1.41 -8.88 9.73
CA HIS A 613 -0.12 -9.09 9.10
C HIS A 613 0.87 -8.09 9.71
N ASN A 614 1.72 -8.57 10.61
CA ASN A 614 2.80 -7.78 11.20
C ASN A 614 4.11 -8.05 10.46
N PHE A 615 4.55 -7.08 9.67
CA PHE A 615 5.80 -7.15 8.93
C PHE A 615 6.97 -6.59 9.74
N THR A 616 8.18 -7.03 9.39
CA THR A 616 9.43 -6.43 9.87
C THR A 616 10.29 -5.95 8.72
N PHE A 617 11.12 -4.95 9.00
CA PHE A 617 12.23 -4.49 8.14
C PHE A 617 13.48 -4.28 9.00
N THR A 618 14.63 -4.16 8.35
CA THR A 618 15.93 -3.84 8.96
C THR A 618 16.29 -2.37 8.74
N ILE A 619 17.28 -1.86 9.47
CA ILE A 619 17.85 -0.53 9.21
C ILE A 619 18.33 -0.42 7.75
N GLU A 620 18.97 -1.48 7.25
CA GLU A 620 19.48 -1.58 5.88
C GLU A 620 18.36 -1.56 4.82
N ASP A 621 17.24 -2.28 5.03
CA ASP A 621 16.04 -2.18 4.19
C ASP A 621 15.54 -0.72 4.08
N GLY A 622 15.59 0.00 5.21
CA GLY A 622 15.19 1.39 5.29
C GLY A 622 16.15 2.35 4.58
N LEU A 623 17.45 2.23 4.85
CA LEU A 623 18.51 3.04 4.22
C LEU A 623 18.51 2.86 2.70
N ASN A 624 18.46 1.61 2.22
CA ASN A 624 18.43 1.29 0.79
C ASN A 624 17.16 1.81 0.10
N ALA A 625 16.05 2.02 0.82
CA ALA A 625 14.82 2.56 0.27
C ALA A 625 14.79 4.11 0.17
N LEU A 626 15.68 4.84 0.87
CA LEU A 626 15.61 6.30 0.99
C LEU A 626 15.56 7.04 -0.36
N SER A 627 16.33 6.60 -1.35
CA SER A 627 16.37 7.23 -2.69
C SER A 627 15.02 7.15 -3.40
N ASP A 628 14.35 5.99 -3.35
CA ASP A 628 13.03 5.83 -3.94
C ASP A 628 11.94 6.50 -3.11
N VAL A 629 12.06 6.50 -1.78
CA VAL A 629 11.15 7.24 -0.88
C VAL A 629 11.19 8.74 -1.19
N ILE A 630 12.37 9.35 -1.30
CA ILE A 630 12.53 10.77 -1.66
C ILE A 630 11.98 11.05 -3.07
N PHE A 631 12.29 10.19 -4.05
CA PHE A 631 11.75 10.28 -5.41
C PHE A 631 10.21 10.23 -5.46
N HIS A 632 9.58 9.35 -4.66
CA HIS A 632 8.13 9.27 -4.60
C HIS A 632 7.50 10.43 -3.85
N LEU A 633 8.05 10.83 -2.69
CA LEU A 633 7.51 11.94 -1.86
C LEU A 633 7.68 13.32 -2.49
N GLU A 634 8.81 13.57 -3.17
CA GLU A 634 9.19 14.87 -3.73
C GLU A 634 9.38 15.93 -2.63
N THR A 635 10.08 15.56 -1.56
CA THR A 635 10.46 16.42 -0.43
C THR A 635 11.80 15.99 0.16
N TYR A 636 12.46 16.91 0.88
CA TYR A 636 13.65 16.66 1.71
C TYR A 636 13.38 16.84 3.21
N ASP A 637 12.12 17.03 3.64
CA ASP A 637 11.77 17.14 5.05
C ASP A 637 12.09 15.83 5.82
N VAL A 638 12.91 16.00 6.87
CA VAL A 638 13.40 14.92 7.73
C VAL A 638 12.27 14.16 8.40
N THR A 639 11.25 14.86 8.91
CA THR A 639 10.15 14.21 9.65
C THR A 639 9.31 13.34 8.72
N THR A 640 8.98 13.88 7.55
CA THR A 640 8.23 13.21 6.50
C THR A 640 9.00 12.00 6.00
N ILE A 641 10.29 12.11 5.67
CA ILE A 641 11.10 10.97 5.17
C ILE A 641 11.20 9.85 6.23
N ARG A 642 11.56 10.18 7.47
CA ARG A 642 11.65 9.22 8.60
C ARG A 642 10.39 8.37 8.76
N ALA A 643 9.21 9.01 8.70
CA ALA A 643 7.92 8.33 8.86
C ALA A 643 7.42 7.67 7.55
N SER A 644 7.84 8.15 6.39
CA SER A 644 7.41 7.61 5.09
C SER A 644 8.11 6.30 4.74
N THR A 645 9.39 6.13 5.08
CA THR A 645 10.15 4.93 4.69
C THR A 645 9.51 3.62 5.18
N PRO A 646 9.09 3.48 6.46
CA PRO A 646 8.36 2.29 6.90
C PRO A 646 7.00 2.14 6.18
N MET A 647 6.28 3.25 5.94
CA MET A 647 4.98 3.23 5.25
C MET A 647 5.09 2.80 3.78
N PHE A 648 6.14 3.22 3.07
CA PHE A 648 6.48 2.79 1.72
C PHE A 648 6.80 1.28 1.68
N LEU A 649 7.66 0.80 2.59
CA LEU A 649 8.01 -0.62 2.72
C LEU A 649 6.78 -1.48 3.07
N LEU A 650 5.89 -0.99 3.93
CA LEU A 650 4.62 -1.65 4.26
C LEU A 650 3.68 -1.71 3.05
N SER A 651 3.56 -0.63 2.30
CA SER A 651 2.71 -0.54 1.10
C SER A 651 3.13 -1.53 0.02
N ARG A 652 4.44 -1.76 -0.16
CA ARG A 652 4.99 -2.83 -1.01
C ARG A 652 4.49 -4.22 -0.60
N LYS A 653 4.42 -4.50 0.71
CA LYS A 653 3.93 -5.79 1.24
C LYS A 653 2.39 -5.91 1.11
N ILE A 654 1.65 -4.82 1.34
CA ILE A 654 0.19 -4.75 1.16
C ILE A 654 -0.20 -5.04 -0.30
N LYS A 655 0.47 -4.40 -1.27
CA LYS A 655 0.24 -4.66 -2.70
C LYS A 655 0.52 -6.11 -3.08
N ALA A 656 1.59 -6.71 -2.52
CA ALA A 656 1.94 -8.11 -2.75
C ALA A 656 0.93 -9.12 -2.19
N LEU A 657 -0.01 -8.68 -1.33
CA LEU A 657 -1.16 -9.46 -0.86
C LEU A 657 -2.44 -9.21 -1.68
N GLY A 658 -2.39 -8.40 -2.73
CA GLY A 658 -3.54 -8.10 -3.60
C GLY A 658 -4.52 -7.06 -3.03
N VAL A 659 -4.19 -6.40 -1.93
CA VAL A 659 -4.99 -5.30 -1.37
C VAL A 659 -4.70 -4.01 -2.12
N LYS A 660 -5.75 -3.26 -2.47
CA LYS A 660 -5.66 -2.00 -3.24
C LYS A 660 -5.97 -0.74 -2.43
N MET A 661 -6.66 -0.86 -1.30
CA MET A 661 -7.07 0.29 -0.47
C MET A 661 -6.84 -0.02 1.02
N VAL A 662 -6.40 0.98 1.78
CA VAL A 662 -6.31 0.91 3.25
C VAL A 662 -6.83 2.18 3.90
N LEU A 663 -7.45 2.03 5.07
CA LEU A 663 -7.77 3.17 5.94
C LEU A 663 -6.61 3.44 6.91
N SER A 664 -6.32 4.71 7.19
CA SER A 664 -5.28 5.17 8.14
C SER A 664 -5.84 6.16 9.17
N GLY A 665 -5.09 6.39 10.25
CA GLY A 665 -5.45 7.28 11.37
C GLY A 665 -4.92 8.72 11.29
N GLU A 666 -4.34 9.12 10.15
CA GLU A 666 -3.77 10.48 9.95
C GLU A 666 -4.82 11.58 10.14
N GLY A 667 -4.42 12.74 10.67
CA GLY A 667 -5.30 13.88 10.93
C GLY A 667 -5.79 14.01 12.38
N SER A 668 -5.71 12.93 13.17
CA SER A 668 -6.18 12.93 14.56
C SER A 668 -5.33 13.79 15.49
N ASP A 669 -4.00 13.74 15.37
CA ASP A 669 -3.10 14.52 16.23
C ASP A 669 -3.22 16.02 15.96
N GLU A 670 -3.53 16.38 14.72
CA GLU A 670 -3.67 17.72 14.19
C GLU A 670 -5.01 18.36 14.60
N ILE A 671 -6.10 17.58 14.66
CA ILE A 671 -7.43 18.03 15.08
C ILE A 671 -7.56 18.10 16.61
N PHE A 672 -6.96 17.16 17.34
CA PHE A 672 -7.17 16.98 18.79
C PHE A 672 -5.98 17.37 19.66
N GLY A 673 -4.91 17.93 19.08
CA GLY A 673 -3.70 18.33 19.81
C GLY A 673 -2.93 17.14 20.38
N GLY A 674 -2.73 16.10 19.57
CA GLY A 674 -2.18 14.82 20.01
C GLY A 674 -0.66 14.71 20.07
N TYR A 675 0.08 15.67 19.50
CA TYR A 675 1.55 15.70 19.66
C TYR A 675 1.96 16.25 21.03
N LEU A 676 3.04 15.72 21.60
CA LEU A 676 3.46 16.01 22.99
C LEU A 676 3.75 17.50 23.28
N TYR A 677 4.08 18.33 22.28
CA TYR A 677 4.29 19.77 22.50
C TYR A 677 2.99 20.53 22.81
N PHE A 678 1.79 19.98 22.52
CA PHE A 678 0.52 20.59 22.92
C PHE A 678 0.32 20.61 24.46
N HIS A 679 1.11 19.83 25.23
CA HIS A 679 1.16 19.97 26.70
C HIS A 679 1.68 21.35 27.15
N ALA A 680 2.37 22.08 26.27
CA ALA A 680 2.89 23.43 26.52
C ALA A 680 2.04 24.55 25.88
N ALA A 681 0.84 24.26 25.38
CA ALA A 681 -0.06 25.27 24.80
C ALA A 681 -0.49 26.31 25.87
N PRO A 682 -0.18 27.62 25.72
CA PRO A 682 -0.39 28.60 26.80
C PRO A 682 -1.84 28.78 27.23
N ASN A 683 -2.77 28.89 26.28
CA ASN A 683 -4.20 28.82 26.53
C ASN A 683 -4.95 28.25 25.31
N LYS A 684 -6.28 28.22 25.39
CA LYS A 684 -7.15 27.61 24.37
C LYS A 684 -7.08 28.29 23.00
N LYS A 685 -6.67 29.57 22.94
CA LYS A 685 -6.50 30.33 21.71
C LYS A 685 -5.34 29.78 20.87
N GLU A 686 -4.13 29.71 21.42
CA GLU A 686 -2.96 29.25 20.68
C GLU A 686 -3.05 27.74 20.39
N PHE A 687 -3.68 26.97 21.29
CA PHE A 687 -4.05 25.58 21.01
C PHE A 687 -4.89 25.47 19.73
N HIS A 688 -5.94 26.29 19.60
CA HIS A 688 -6.80 26.26 18.42
C HIS A 688 -6.06 26.74 17.17
N GLU A 689 -5.39 27.89 17.23
CA GLU A 689 -4.63 28.45 16.11
C GLU A 689 -3.56 27.46 15.61
N GLU A 690 -2.91 26.70 16.50
CA GLU A 690 -2.00 25.61 16.14
C GLU A 690 -2.73 24.41 15.50
N THR A 691 -3.87 23.95 16.04
CA THR A 691 -4.65 22.87 15.38
C THR A 691 -5.11 23.27 13.98
N VAL A 692 -5.59 24.52 13.79
CA VAL A 692 -5.98 25.06 12.48
C VAL A 692 -4.77 25.15 11.56
N ARG A 693 -3.62 25.63 12.04
CA ARG A 693 -2.36 25.69 11.28
C ARG A 693 -1.88 24.31 10.85
N ARG A 694 -1.99 23.29 11.71
CA ARG A 694 -1.65 21.90 11.39
C ARG A 694 -2.59 21.34 10.32
N VAL A 695 -3.91 21.45 10.52
CA VAL A 695 -4.89 20.97 9.54
C VAL A 695 -4.74 21.67 8.18
N LYS A 696 -4.48 23.00 8.17
CA LYS A 696 -4.20 23.79 6.96
C LYS A 696 -2.95 23.32 6.20
N ASN A 697 -1.94 22.80 6.91
CA ASN A 697 -0.64 22.41 6.35
C ASN A 697 -0.47 20.89 6.10
N LEU A 698 -1.45 20.06 6.48
CA LEU A 698 -1.43 18.60 6.30
C LEU A 698 -1.02 18.15 4.89
N HIS A 699 -1.42 18.91 3.87
CA HIS A 699 -1.12 18.64 2.46
C HIS A 699 0.36 18.74 2.06
N LEU A 700 1.23 19.20 2.99
CA LEU A 700 2.68 19.28 2.83
C LEU A 700 3.44 18.21 3.62
N ALA A 701 2.79 17.55 4.58
CA ALA A 701 3.41 16.60 5.50
C ALA A 701 2.62 15.28 5.53
N ASP A 702 1.71 15.09 6.48
CA ASP A 702 1.13 13.77 6.77
C ASP A 702 0.18 13.26 5.67
N CYS A 703 -0.52 14.14 4.95
CA CYS A 703 -1.24 13.75 3.72
C CYS A 703 -0.29 13.51 2.54
N LEU A 704 0.81 14.27 2.44
CA LEU A 704 1.84 14.04 1.41
C LEU A 704 2.46 12.65 1.56
N ARG A 705 2.87 12.31 2.79
CA ARG A 705 3.34 10.99 3.22
C ARG A 705 2.31 9.91 2.92
N ALA A 706 1.12 9.99 3.52
CA ALA A 706 0.12 8.95 3.40
C ALA A 706 -0.29 8.69 1.95
N ASN A 707 -0.50 9.75 1.15
CA ASN A 707 -0.91 9.60 -0.23
C ASN A 707 0.21 9.06 -1.13
N LYS A 708 1.44 9.61 -1.04
CA LYS A 708 2.53 9.23 -1.96
C LYS A 708 3.22 7.92 -1.55
N SER A 709 3.39 7.63 -0.26
CA SER A 709 4.03 6.38 0.21
C SER A 709 3.20 5.14 -0.12
N THR A 710 1.86 5.22 -0.10
CA THR A 710 1.01 4.09 -0.52
C THR A 710 0.83 4.04 -2.04
N ALA A 711 0.63 5.19 -2.69
CA ALA A 711 0.45 5.24 -4.15
C ALA A 711 1.74 4.85 -4.91
N ALA A 712 2.93 4.96 -4.31
CA ALA A 712 4.17 4.40 -4.84
C ALA A 712 4.10 2.88 -5.14
N TRP A 713 3.16 2.16 -4.52
CA TRP A 713 2.91 0.74 -4.77
C TRP A 713 1.50 0.46 -5.30
N GLY A 714 0.80 1.48 -5.79
CA GLY A 714 -0.58 1.35 -6.28
C GLY A 714 -1.52 0.88 -5.18
N VAL A 715 -1.42 1.48 -4.00
CA VAL A 715 -2.34 1.31 -2.86
C VAL A 715 -2.89 2.68 -2.49
N GLU A 716 -4.21 2.79 -2.36
CA GLU A 716 -4.87 4.01 -1.88
C GLU A 716 -4.89 4.07 -0.35
N ALA A 717 -4.66 5.27 0.20
CA ALA A 717 -4.86 5.58 1.63
C ALA A 717 -6.11 6.45 1.82
N ARG A 718 -7.05 6.00 2.67
CA ARG A 718 -8.22 6.78 3.10
C ARG A 718 -8.07 7.23 4.55
N VAL A 719 -8.44 8.47 4.84
CA VAL A 719 -8.19 9.14 6.13
C VAL A 719 -9.51 9.65 6.74
N PRO A 720 -10.15 8.90 7.67
CA PRO A 720 -11.46 9.25 8.23
C PRO A 720 -11.45 10.47 9.16
N PHE A 721 -10.31 10.83 9.76
CA PHE A 721 -10.23 12.04 10.58
C PHE A 721 -10.31 13.33 9.73
N LEU A 722 -9.96 13.27 8.44
CA LEU A 722 -9.97 14.42 7.53
C LEU A 722 -11.27 14.52 6.72
N ASP A 723 -12.36 14.02 7.29
CA ASP A 723 -13.68 14.10 6.69
C ASP A 723 -14.33 15.47 6.92
N LYS A 724 -14.98 16.01 5.89
CA LYS A 724 -15.58 17.35 5.92
C LYS A 724 -16.56 17.53 7.08
N GLU A 725 -17.45 16.57 7.29
CA GLU A 725 -18.46 16.64 8.36
C GLU A 725 -17.83 16.40 9.74
N PHE A 726 -16.92 15.44 9.86
CA PHE A 726 -16.21 15.19 11.11
C PHE A 726 -15.32 16.36 11.52
N LEU A 727 -14.64 17.02 10.57
CA LEU A 727 -13.88 18.24 10.80
C LEU A 727 -14.79 19.37 11.27
N ASP A 728 -15.94 19.58 10.62
CA ASP A 728 -16.87 20.63 11.03
C ASP A 728 -17.49 20.36 12.42
N VAL A 729 -17.65 19.10 12.86
CA VAL A 729 -17.94 18.79 14.27
C VAL A 729 -16.71 19.04 15.16
N ALA A 730 -15.58 18.39 14.86
CA ALA A 730 -14.43 18.32 15.74
C ALA A 730 -13.68 19.64 15.91
N MET A 731 -13.65 20.51 14.89
CA MET A 731 -12.96 21.80 14.92
C MET A 731 -13.82 22.94 15.48
N ASN A 732 -15.15 22.78 15.60
CA ASN A 732 -16.02 23.76 16.25
C ASN A 732 -16.27 23.50 17.76
N ILE A 733 -15.76 22.40 18.33
CA ILE A 733 -15.75 22.18 19.79
C ILE A 733 -14.85 23.23 20.47
N ASP A 734 -15.27 23.73 21.64
CA ASP A 734 -14.48 24.64 22.47
C ASP A 734 -13.07 24.05 22.71
N PRO A 735 -11.99 24.72 22.27
CA PRO A 735 -10.63 24.22 22.41
C PRO A 735 -10.23 24.03 23.89
N GLN A 736 -10.94 24.64 24.85
CA GLN A 736 -10.76 24.40 26.28
C GLN A 736 -10.97 22.94 26.66
N GLU A 737 -11.89 22.24 25.99
CA GLU A 737 -12.17 20.82 26.24
C GLU A 737 -11.07 19.92 25.66
N LYS A 738 -10.38 20.38 24.60
CA LYS A 738 -9.22 19.69 23.99
C LYS A 738 -7.91 19.90 24.75
N MET A 739 -7.80 20.98 25.54
CA MET A 739 -6.57 21.29 26.27
C MET A 739 -6.17 20.15 27.21
N ILE A 740 -4.87 19.86 27.20
CA ILE A 740 -4.24 18.84 28.03
C ILE A 740 -4.06 19.38 29.44
N THR A 741 -4.40 18.58 30.46
CA THR A 741 -4.29 18.95 31.88
C THR A 741 -3.68 17.80 32.68
N LYS A 742 -3.56 17.96 34.01
CA LYS A 742 -3.12 16.87 34.90
C LYS A 742 -4.08 15.67 34.89
N ASP A 743 -5.35 15.91 34.59
CA ASP A 743 -6.45 14.94 34.63
C ASP A 743 -6.91 14.52 33.22
N ARG A 744 -6.42 15.19 32.17
CA ARG A 744 -6.77 14.97 30.76
C ARG A 744 -5.51 14.84 29.91
N ILE A 745 -5.17 13.61 29.53
CA ILE A 745 -4.08 13.32 28.58
C ILE A 745 -4.40 13.80 27.16
N GLU A 746 -3.42 13.74 26.26
CA GLU A 746 -3.59 14.16 24.86
C GLU A 746 -4.76 13.41 24.19
N LYS A 747 -5.57 14.16 23.43
CA LYS A 747 -6.78 13.68 22.75
C LYS A 747 -7.88 13.13 23.69
N TYR A 748 -7.91 13.55 24.96
CA TYR A 748 -8.89 13.11 25.98
C TYR A 748 -10.33 13.02 25.47
N ILE A 749 -10.84 14.04 24.77
CA ILE A 749 -12.24 14.03 24.31
C ILE A 749 -12.55 12.95 23.26
N LEU A 750 -11.56 12.58 22.44
CA LEU A 750 -11.68 11.46 21.49
C LEU A 750 -11.68 10.13 22.25
N ARG A 751 -10.82 9.99 23.25
CA ARG A 751 -10.76 8.80 24.12
C ARG A 751 -12.08 8.60 24.86
N LYS A 752 -12.61 9.64 25.53
CA LYS A 752 -13.89 9.58 26.24
C LYS A 752 -15.11 9.44 25.32
N ALA A 753 -15.03 9.85 24.06
CA ALA A 753 -16.09 9.59 23.07
C ALA A 753 -16.24 8.10 22.68
N PHE A 754 -15.18 7.30 22.85
CA PHE A 754 -15.15 5.86 22.56
C PHE A 754 -15.01 4.96 23.80
N ASP A 755 -14.76 5.56 24.97
CA ASP A 755 -15.08 4.95 26.25
C ASP A 755 -16.60 4.77 26.35
N THR A 756 -16.98 3.51 26.59
CA THR A 756 -18.37 3.02 26.58
C THR A 756 -18.63 2.15 27.82
N SER A 757 -17.77 2.28 28.84
CA SER A 757 -17.91 1.63 30.14
C SER A 757 -19.19 2.02 30.91
N ASP A 758 -19.77 3.16 30.54
CA ASP A 758 -21.01 3.75 31.07
C ASP A 758 -22.24 3.58 30.14
N GLU A 759 -22.13 2.83 29.02
CA GLU A 759 -23.24 2.57 28.08
C GLU A 759 -23.69 1.09 28.07
N PRO A 760 -24.75 0.71 28.82
CA PRO A 760 -25.20 -0.68 28.92
C PRO A 760 -25.60 -1.29 27.57
N GLY A 761 -24.90 -2.35 27.17
CA GLY A 761 -25.18 -3.13 25.95
C GLY A 761 -24.33 -2.73 24.74
N GLU A 762 -23.66 -1.59 24.76
CA GLU A 762 -22.60 -1.29 23.81
C GLU A 762 -21.35 -2.12 24.16
N LYS A 763 -20.56 -2.49 23.14
CA LYS A 763 -19.29 -3.19 23.33
C LYS A 763 -18.16 -2.17 23.40
N PRO A 764 -17.07 -2.41 24.14
CA PRO A 764 -15.89 -1.57 24.07
C PRO A 764 -15.35 -1.48 22.63
N TYR A 765 -14.90 -0.30 22.21
CA TYR A 765 -14.29 -0.13 20.89
C TYR A 765 -12.85 -0.64 20.86
N LEU A 766 -12.14 -0.59 21.99
CA LEU A 766 -10.75 -0.99 22.15
C LEU A 766 -10.51 -1.63 23.52
N PRO A 767 -9.40 -2.35 23.72
CA PRO A 767 -8.90 -2.62 25.07
C PRO A 767 -8.65 -1.29 25.82
N GLU A 768 -9.02 -1.23 27.09
CA GLU A 768 -8.88 -0.04 27.95
C GLU A 768 -7.45 0.54 27.92
N LYS A 769 -6.45 -0.34 28.06
CA LYS A 769 -5.02 0.01 28.00
C LYS A 769 -4.51 0.47 26.63
N ILE A 770 -5.32 0.37 25.56
CA ILE A 770 -5.04 0.99 24.26
C ILE A 770 -5.81 2.31 24.15
N LEU A 771 -7.09 2.33 24.56
CA LEU A 771 -7.92 3.53 24.59
C LEU A 771 -7.31 4.67 25.42
N TRP A 772 -6.60 4.33 26.49
CA TRP A 772 -5.88 5.25 27.37
C TRP A 772 -4.34 5.16 27.26
N ARG A 773 -3.79 4.49 26.22
CA ARG A 773 -2.33 4.50 25.92
C ARG A 773 -1.87 5.91 25.55
N GLN A 774 -0.84 6.42 26.22
CA GLN A 774 -0.19 7.69 25.85
C GLN A 774 0.37 7.65 24.42
N LYS A 775 0.40 8.80 23.74
CA LYS A 775 0.96 8.97 22.39
C LYS A 775 2.43 8.52 22.32
N GLU A 776 2.69 7.48 21.54
CA GLU A 776 3.99 7.20 20.92
C GLU A 776 4.10 7.97 19.60
N GLN A 777 5.29 8.48 19.25
CA GLN A 777 5.52 9.04 17.92
C GLN A 777 5.83 7.92 16.92
N PHE A 778 5.39 8.06 15.66
CA PHE A 778 5.50 6.97 14.67
C PHE A 778 6.95 6.52 14.43
N SER A 779 7.90 7.47 14.42
CA SER A 779 9.34 7.21 14.27
C SER A 779 9.99 6.49 15.45
N ASP A 780 9.35 6.52 16.63
CA ASP A 780 9.83 5.87 17.86
C ASP A 780 9.13 4.51 18.05
N GLY A 781 7.80 4.49 17.85
CA GLY A 781 6.95 3.31 17.93
C GLY A 781 7.27 2.23 16.89
N VAL A 782 7.81 2.63 15.73
CA VAL A 782 8.36 1.72 14.70
C VAL A 782 9.67 1.04 15.15
N GLY A 783 10.34 1.58 16.18
CA GLY A 783 11.53 1.02 16.82
C GLY A 783 12.69 2.02 16.91
N TYR A 784 13.12 2.34 18.14
CA TYR A 784 14.08 3.41 18.46
C TYR A 784 15.34 3.47 17.58
N GLY A 785 15.93 2.31 17.22
CA GLY A 785 17.14 2.26 16.39
C GLY A 785 16.98 2.79 14.97
N TRP A 786 15.75 3.04 14.48
CA TRP A 786 15.51 3.59 13.14
C TRP A 786 16.04 5.01 12.99
N ILE A 787 15.74 5.90 13.94
CA ILE A 787 16.18 7.30 13.88
C ILE A 787 17.70 7.38 14.06
N ASP A 788 18.25 6.59 14.98
CA ASP A 788 19.69 6.64 15.26
C ASP A 788 20.49 6.09 14.07
N GLY A 789 20.06 4.99 13.43
CA GLY A 789 20.66 4.49 12.19
C GLY A 789 20.60 5.48 11.01
N LEU A 790 19.63 6.40 10.99
CA LEU A 790 19.58 7.50 10.00
C LEU A 790 20.58 8.61 10.31
N LYS A 791 20.72 9.01 11.58
CA LYS A 791 21.73 10.00 12.01
C LYS A 791 23.15 9.48 11.78
N ASP A 792 23.42 8.25 12.21
CA ASP A 792 24.72 7.60 12.10
C ASP A 792 25.13 7.49 10.62
N ASN A 793 24.20 7.16 9.72
CA ASN A 793 24.49 7.12 8.29
C ASN A 793 24.61 8.53 7.67
N ALA A 794 23.89 9.54 8.15
CA ALA A 794 24.06 10.92 7.70
C ALA A 794 25.45 11.50 8.07
N GLU A 795 25.98 11.14 9.24
CA GLU A 795 27.34 11.50 9.70
C GLU A 795 28.43 10.93 8.76
N LEU A 796 28.19 9.79 8.10
CA LEU A 796 29.09 9.21 7.09
C LEU A 796 29.04 9.94 5.73
N HIS A 797 28.02 10.75 5.47
CA HIS A 797 27.78 11.39 4.17
C HIS A 797 27.90 12.92 4.16
N VAL A 798 27.93 13.58 5.33
CA VAL A 798 28.00 15.04 5.44
C VAL A 798 29.01 15.43 6.51
N SER A 799 30.06 16.13 6.13
CA SER A 799 31.10 16.57 7.06
C SER A 799 30.70 17.84 7.83
N ASP A 800 31.45 18.15 8.90
CA ASP A 800 31.32 19.46 9.57
C ASP A 800 31.67 20.63 8.63
N GLU A 801 32.47 20.40 7.58
CA GLU A 801 32.87 21.44 6.64
C GLU A 801 31.77 21.72 5.61
N ASP A 802 31.00 20.70 5.21
CA ASP A 802 29.76 20.86 4.42
C ASP A 802 28.73 21.71 5.18
N MET A 803 28.55 21.44 6.48
CA MET A 803 27.63 22.20 7.33
C MET A 803 28.09 23.65 7.57
N LYS A 804 29.40 23.92 7.56
CA LYS A 804 29.96 25.29 7.66
C LYS A 804 29.87 26.08 6.36
N ASN A 805 29.91 25.40 5.21
CA ASN A 805 29.93 26.01 3.88
C ASN A 805 28.69 25.56 3.06
N PRO A 806 27.46 25.87 3.51
CA PRO A 806 26.24 25.47 2.82
C PRO A 806 26.18 26.08 1.41
N LYS A 807 25.58 25.34 0.47
CA LYS A 807 25.61 25.71 -0.94
C LYS A 807 24.86 27.03 -1.21
N PRO A 808 25.47 28.03 -1.89
CA PRO A 808 24.86 29.36 -2.06
C PRO A 808 23.48 29.35 -2.74
N GLU A 809 23.23 28.40 -3.64
CA GLU A 809 21.96 28.25 -4.35
C GLU A 809 20.76 27.85 -3.45
N TRP A 810 21.00 27.49 -2.19
CA TRP A 810 19.95 27.17 -1.21
C TRP A 810 19.35 28.41 -0.53
N GLY A 811 19.98 29.58 -0.65
CA GLY A 811 19.47 30.84 -0.12
C GLY A 811 19.24 30.81 1.40
N ASN A 812 18.00 31.05 1.84
CA ASN A 812 17.63 31.10 3.26
C ASN A 812 17.20 29.74 3.84
N ASP A 813 17.01 28.72 3.00
CA ASP A 813 16.41 27.43 3.37
C ASP A 813 17.49 26.41 3.82
N ILE A 814 18.56 26.89 4.46
CA ILE A 814 19.77 26.10 4.72
C ILE A 814 19.47 24.97 5.72
N PRO A 815 19.86 23.71 5.42
CA PRO A 815 19.71 22.59 6.35
C PRO A 815 20.49 22.84 7.66
N ASP A 816 19.83 22.70 8.80
CA ASP A 816 20.38 22.90 10.15
C ASP A 816 21.07 21.64 10.72
N THR A 817 20.88 20.50 10.05
CA THR A 817 21.34 19.18 10.50
C THR A 817 21.90 18.38 9.32
N LYS A 818 22.90 17.51 9.60
CA LYS A 818 23.51 16.63 8.60
C LYS A 818 22.52 15.72 7.90
N GLU A 819 21.49 15.24 8.60
CA GLU A 819 20.42 14.42 8.02
C GLU A 819 19.57 15.21 7.01
N ALA A 820 19.19 16.45 7.32
CA ALA A 820 18.50 17.34 6.38
C ALA A 820 19.40 17.70 5.17
N TYR A 821 20.69 17.95 5.41
CA TYR A 821 21.67 18.21 4.33
C TYR A 821 21.81 16.99 3.41
N TRP A 822 21.91 15.79 3.98
CA TRP A 822 22.00 14.53 3.25
C TRP A 822 20.75 14.29 2.40
N TYR A 823 19.55 14.38 2.98
CA TYR A 823 18.28 14.24 2.25
C TYR A 823 18.12 15.28 1.14
N ARG A 824 18.54 16.53 1.35
CA ARG A 824 18.52 17.56 0.31
C ARG A 824 19.48 17.24 -0.84
N CYS A 825 20.70 16.81 -0.53
CA CYS A 825 21.66 16.38 -1.54
C CYS A 825 21.17 15.14 -2.31
N MET A 826 20.51 14.18 -1.63
CA MET A 826 19.85 13.06 -2.30
C MET A 826 18.71 13.54 -3.22
N ALA A 827 17.84 14.45 -2.76
CA ALA A 827 16.75 14.99 -3.57
C ALA A 827 17.25 15.71 -4.83
N ILE A 828 18.31 16.53 -4.71
CA ILE A 828 18.97 17.18 -5.84
C ILE A 828 19.56 16.14 -6.80
N ALA A 829 20.34 15.19 -6.29
CA ALA A 829 20.95 14.14 -7.12
C ALA A 829 19.90 13.23 -7.80
N ILE A 830 18.73 13.02 -7.20
CA ILE A 830 17.58 12.35 -7.83
C ILE A 830 17.02 13.20 -8.97
N HIS A 831 16.87 14.51 -8.78
CA HIS A 831 16.38 15.44 -9.80
C HIS A 831 17.37 15.65 -10.95
N GLU A 832 18.67 15.50 -10.72
CA GLU A 832 19.69 15.53 -11.76
C GLU A 832 19.75 14.18 -12.51
N ASN A 833 20.02 13.08 -11.80
CA ASN A 833 20.35 11.80 -12.46
C ASN A 833 19.14 11.05 -13.04
N LYS A 834 18.00 10.94 -12.31
CA LYS A 834 16.85 10.11 -12.77
C LYS A 834 16.02 10.75 -13.90
N TYR A 835 16.37 11.95 -14.36
CA TYR A 835 15.65 12.64 -15.43
C TYR A 835 16.52 13.07 -16.61
N ASP A 836 17.84 13.25 -16.45
CA ASP A 836 18.73 13.51 -17.60
C ASP A 836 18.94 12.27 -18.50
N GLU A 837 18.61 11.07 -18.02
CA GLU A 837 18.40 9.86 -18.84
C GLU A 837 17.25 9.99 -19.87
N THR A 838 16.60 11.15 -19.99
CA THR A 838 15.53 11.42 -20.97
C THR A 838 15.86 12.48 -22.03
N LYS A 839 17.14 12.90 -22.13
CA LYS A 839 17.67 13.73 -23.24
C LYS A 839 18.09 12.90 -24.46
#